data_AF-A0A961BXN7-F1
#
_entry.id   AF-A0A961BXN7-F1
#
_cell.length_a   1.000
_cell.length_b   1.000
_cell.length_c   1.000
_cell.angle_alpha   90.00
_cell.angle_beta   90.00
_cell.angle_gamma   90.00
#
_symmetry.space_group_name_H-M   'P 1'
#
loop_
_entity.id
_entity.type
_entity.pdbx_description
1 polymer ?
#
loop_
_entity_poly.entity_id
_entity_poly.type
_entity_poly.pdbx_seq_one_letter_code
_entity_poly.pdbx_strand_id
1 'polypeptide(L)'
;MAFDQGDYRKRVLQSYRGSKQRFLNAALRELKSDPTLRVPVGLDLTDLYDMPRGAADAQVAAQVVAVGKTFGNVAGNARMATIGPALTSLHAMLTERNPDFGTAAFWQARFRDKEAARLEQLRDLLPAVHAATHGLGVVSRDRIADVVAQSGHDPSAIEGLSTLAAEAGLLVVPAAPSPSSSVTAPFANAFAKSGCASVIDLIFLERPPTAFRIVDGFAAEPPMALSVAQAQESFRLTERRPSNDDFNMAQGQALQVILREVHSDADLAAFAYAALVDQAKQALRGAPPVAVARELAATRLDPSEANRIVLSLAGTATVVTFDDVSALLAEGRVREARGLFARLDTDGGASTGESRAKAESSLAERELMLAQLRDRARQALDDGDVETSRKALDQALSLCTDDDELDTMLRGLPPAPPRSLVAAASGEGHIHLSWSGGFGSGEQTRYRIVRKVGSAPANAHDGVSMGDLQAATEARDDAPPIGVDLHYGVAARHTAGFSSVATVATRVVPPVSNVRVVSEPTRLTVRWDSHPATARVDVVQVDSAGVSTPLVPNRHGSVTAEGLTTGTPYVVALTARYVTEAGEAAAEVVRVTGIPRGQARPVPMLTVRRVDDAGDLLIDASWKPVDGFDVEVWHFDQAPEWGYGSRVPYPAITAAGSRLAGRDISTDRHQGVRGPVTAGLRHYVAITRDGPEGIVGACEPLGICPPLHDVDAERFQDLVVLSWRWPGPEFDVVARWTGPAGQGERRLTHAAYRAEGGLRIPCGGGDLKVVLTTATPVGATDWRSPKRVVEVKGSPPTVHYEVTWAKGMLGKPKAVTISFTGSQELTLPITVVARGGEVMPFGPSGAVALFEGRIDVTPERPTVLPTIPLPPLGRHFWVRAFSGTPAARLIDPPVETLRGA
;
A
#
# COMPACT_ATOMS: atom_id res chain seq x y z
N MET A 1 -78.36 47.69 -37.44
CA MET A 1 -78.86 46.88 -38.57
C MET A 1 -80.38 46.83 -38.48
N ALA A 2 -81.09 46.86 -39.61
CA ALA A 2 -82.54 46.67 -39.59
C ALA A 2 -82.86 45.20 -39.27
N PHE A 3 -83.80 44.94 -38.38
CA PHE A 3 -84.21 43.60 -38.01
C PHE A 3 -84.84 42.87 -39.20
N ASP A 4 -84.24 41.76 -39.64
CA ASP A 4 -84.80 40.88 -40.68
C ASP A 4 -85.58 39.72 -40.03
N GLN A 5 -86.90 39.80 -40.18
CA GLN A 5 -87.82 38.80 -39.65
C GLN A 5 -87.64 37.40 -40.28
N GLY A 6 -87.24 37.31 -41.55
CA GLY A 6 -87.04 36.06 -42.26
C GLY A 6 -85.80 35.31 -41.78
N ASP A 7 -84.69 36.04 -41.61
CA ASP A 7 -83.44 35.49 -41.07
C ASP A 7 -83.60 35.03 -39.61
N TYR A 8 -84.15 35.89 -38.75
CA TYR A 8 -84.35 35.59 -37.33
C TYR A 8 -85.18 34.31 -37.10
N ARG A 9 -86.22 34.10 -37.91
CA ARG A 9 -87.03 32.86 -37.85
C ARG A 9 -86.21 31.61 -38.16
N LYS A 10 -85.32 31.68 -39.14
CA LYS A 10 -84.48 30.53 -39.55
C LYS A 10 -83.35 30.29 -38.55
N ARG A 11 -82.62 31.33 -38.15
CA ARG A 11 -81.43 31.20 -37.30
C ARG A 11 -81.80 30.91 -35.84
N VAL A 12 -82.78 31.62 -35.30
CA VAL A 12 -83.11 31.55 -33.86
C VAL A 12 -84.30 30.64 -33.62
N LEU A 13 -85.47 30.95 -34.17
CA LEU A 13 -86.72 30.26 -33.82
C LEU A 13 -86.81 28.80 -34.30
N GLN A 14 -86.11 28.43 -35.37
CA GLN A 14 -86.07 27.05 -35.84
C GLN A 14 -85.55 26.08 -34.76
N SER A 15 -84.57 26.51 -33.97
CA SER A 15 -84.03 25.70 -32.86
C SER A 15 -85.04 25.49 -31.72
N TYR A 16 -85.93 26.46 -31.49
CA TYR A 16 -87.00 26.40 -30.49
C TYR A 16 -88.17 25.52 -30.90
N ARG A 17 -88.28 25.13 -32.17
CA ARG A 17 -89.20 24.07 -32.63
C ARG A 17 -88.65 22.66 -32.42
N GLY A 18 -87.33 22.53 -32.29
CA GLY A 18 -86.64 21.26 -32.08
C GLY A 18 -86.07 21.17 -30.67
N SER A 19 -84.75 21.14 -30.57
CA SER A 19 -84.00 20.87 -29.33
C SER A 19 -84.28 21.87 -28.21
N LYS A 20 -84.64 23.13 -28.52
CA LYS A 20 -84.87 24.18 -27.51
C LYS A 20 -86.34 24.32 -27.06
N GLN A 21 -87.28 23.56 -27.64
CA GLN A 21 -88.71 23.68 -27.28
C GLN A 21 -88.97 23.40 -25.78
N ARG A 22 -88.23 22.43 -25.22
CA ARG A 22 -88.33 22.07 -23.79
C ARG A 22 -87.99 23.23 -22.85
N PHE A 23 -86.97 24.04 -23.20
CA PHE A 23 -86.53 25.17 -22.38
C PHE A 23 -87.57 26.30 -22.40
N LEU A 24 -88.15 26.57 -23.56
CA LEU A 24 -89.25 27.52 -23.71
C LEU A 24 -90.46 27.12 -22.86
N ASN A 25 -90.88 25.84 -22.93
CA ASN A 25 -92.02 25.36 -22.16
C ASN A 25 -91.74 25.33 -20.64
N ALA A 26 -90.51 24.98 -20.24
CA ALA A 26 -90.09 25.01 -18.84
C ALA A 26 -90.10 26.45 -18.29
N ALA A 27 -89.50 27.41 -19.01
CA ALA A 27 -89.51 28.82 -18.65
C ALA A 27 -90.92 29.40 -18.51
N LEU A 28 -91.82 29.04 -19.43
CA LEU A 28 -93.22 29.47 -19.37
C LEU A 28 -93.93 28.88 -18.15
N ARG A 29 -93.66 27.62 -17.80
CA ARG A 29 -94.20 26.97 -16.60
C ARG A 29 -93.69 27.65 -15.34
N GLU A 30 -92.39 27.92 -15.27
CA GLU A 30 -91.69 28.57 -14.16
C GLU A 30 -92.30 29.95 -13.85
N LEU A 31 -92.43 30.81 -14.86
CA LEU A 31 -93.06 32.12 -14.71
C LEU A 31 -94.54 32.04 -14.31
N LYS A 32 -95.27 31.00 -14.76
CA LYS A 32 -96.68 30.81 -14.38
C LYS A 32 -96.82 30.31 -12.95
N SER A 33 -95.92 29.44 -12.48
CA SER A 33 -95.96 28.88 -11.13
C SER A 33 -95.49 29.88 -10.08
N ASP A 34 -94.58 30.79 -10.43
CA ASP A 34 -94.07 31.83 -9.53
C ASP A 34 -94.39 33.23 -10.08
N PRO A 35 -95.41 33.93 -9.54
CA PRO A 35 -95.74 35.30 -9.91
C PRO A 35 -94.65 36.32 -9.58
N THR A 36 -93.76 36.02 -8.63
CA THR A 36 -92.68 36.92 -8.19
C THR A 36 -91.44 36.84 -9.07
N LEU A 37 -91.30 35.74 -9.82
CA LEU A 37 -90.18 35.54 -10.75
C LEU A 37 -90.28 36.50 -11.93
N ARG A 38 -89.23 37.32 -12.10
CA ARG A 38 -89.14 38.33 -13.17
C ARG A 38 -88.61 37.76 -14.49
N VAL A 39 -87.65 36.83 -14.44
CA VAL A 39 -86.98 36.26 -15.60
C VAL A 39 -86.77 34.75 -15.36
N PRO A 40 -87.06 33.88 -16.33
CA PRO A 40 -86.85 32.43 -16.18
C PRO A 40 -85.37 32.07 -16.19
N VAL A 41 -84.96 31.14 -15.32
CA VAL A 41 -83.53 30.79 -15.13
C VAL A 41 -83.00 29.92 -16.29
N GLY A 42 -83.82 28.98 -16.78
CA GLY A 42 -83.40 27.95 -17.74
C GLY A 42 -83.42 28.35 -19.22
N LEU A 43 -83.74 29.61 -19.54
CA LEU A 43 -83.92 30.09 -20.91
C LEU A 43 -82.99 31.26 -21.21
N ASP A 44 -82.11 31.10 -22.20
CA ASP A 44 -81.22 32.17 -22.65
C ASP A 44 -82.01 33.23 -23.44
N LEU A 45 -82.42 34.28 -22.73
CA LEU A 45 -83.12 35.40 -23.34
C LEU A 45 -82.25 36.14 -24.37
N THR A 46 -80.93 36.20 -24.18
CA THR A 46 -80.03 36.92 -25.10
C THR A 46 -79.99 36.24 -26.46
N ASP A 47 -80.02 34.90 -26.48
CA ASP A 47 -80.16 34.08 -27.68
C ASP A 47 -81.58 34.18 -28.26
N LEU A 48 -82.63 34.03 -27.44
CA LEU A 48 -84.00 34.08 -27.93
C LEU A 48 -84.33 35.43 -28.57
N TYR A 49 -83.89 36.55 -28.00
CA TYR A 49 -84.15 37.89 -28.57
C TYR A 49 -83.10 38.34 -29.58
N ASP A 50 -82.09 37.51 -29.85
CA ASP A 50 -80.96 37.83 -30.73
C ASP A 50 -80.35 39.20 -30.40
N MET A 51 -80.11 39.44 -29.11
CA MET A 51 -79.73 40.76 -28.62
C MET A 51 -78.25 41.02 -28.94
N PRO A 52 -77.88 42.16 -29.56
CA PRO A 52 -76.48 42.50 -29.76
C PRO A 52 -75.81 42.89 -28.43
N ARG A 53 -74.57 42.43 -28.21
CA ARG A 53 -73.76 42.87 -27.07
C ARG A 53 -73.45 44.37 -27.22
N GLY A 54 -73.70 45.16 -26.17
CA GLY A 54 -73.40 46.59 -26.14
C GLY A 54 -74.39 47.51 -26.88
N ALA A 55 -75.57 47.01 -27.26
CA ALA A 55 -76.61 47.83 -27.88
C ALA A 55 -77.09 48.97 -26.94
N ALA A 56 -77.33 50.15 -27.51
CA ALA A 56 -77.90 51.29 -26.79
C ALA A 56 -79.44 51.16 -26.63
N ASP A 57 -80.05 51.89 -25.69
CA ASP A 57 -81.48 51.80 -25.36
C ASP A 57 -82.41 51.85 -26.58
N ALA A 58 -82.17 52.77 -27.52
CA ALA A 58 -82.99 52.90 -28.73
C ALA A 58 -82.95 51.64 -29.61
N GLN A 59 -81.79 50.98 -29.68
CA GLN A 59 -81.62 49.76 -30.47
C GLN A 59 -82.23 48.54 -29.76
N VAL A 60 -82.06 48.45 -28.44
CA VAL A 60 -82.67 47.40 -27.62
C VAL A 60 -84.19 47.48 -27.70
N ALA A 61 -84.77 48.67 -27.49
CA ALA A 61 -86.21 48.87 -27.58
C ALA A 61 -86.76 48.48 -28.96
N ALA A 62 -86.07 48.88 -30.04
CA ALA A 62 -86.45 48.51 -31.40
C ALA A 62 -86.38 46.98 -31.62
N GLN A 63 -85.34 46.32 -31.11
CA GLN A 63 -85.16 44.87 -31.22
C GLN A 63 -86.25 44.10 -30.45
N VAL A 64 -86.55 44.49 -29.20
CA VAL A 64 -87.59 43.86 -28.38
C VAL A 64 -88.97 43.97 -29.05
N VAL A 65 -89.31 45.15 -29.59
CA VAL A 65 -90.57 45.37 -30.32
C VAL A 65 -90.63 44.53 -31.60
N ALA A 66 -89.53 44.48 -32.37
CA ALA A 66 -89.47 43.73 -33.63
C ALA A 66 -89.58 42.20 -33.40
N VAL A 67 -88.93 41.69 -32.35
CA VAL A 67 -89.03 40.28 -31.93
C VAL A 67 -90.43 39.96 -31.43
N GLY A 68 -91.02 40.81 -30.57
CA GLY A 68 -92.40 40.64 -30.07
C GLY A 68 -93.44 40.60 -31.20
N LYS A 69 -93.34 41.52 -32.17
CA LYS A 69 -94.17 41.51 -33.39
C LYS A 69 -93.96 40.22 -34.18
N THR A 70 -92.75 39.69 -34.21
CA THR A 70 -92.45 38.43 -34.88
C THR A 70 -93.07 37.23 -34.18
N PHE A 71 -93.08 37.17 -32.84
CA PHE A 71 -93.77 36.12 -32.10
C PHE A 71 -95.26 36.10 -32.40
N GLY A 72 -95.93 37.26 -32.41
CA GLY A 72 -97.33 37.38 -32.79
C GLY A 72 -97.62 36.89 -34.22
N ASN A 73 -96.78 37.28 -35.19
CA ASN A 73 -96.91 36.81 -36.58
C ASN A 73 -96.70 35.30 -36.74
N VAL A 74 -95.85 34.71 -35.90
CA VAL A 74 -95.51 33.28 -35.96
C VAL A 74 -96.59 32.42 -35.30
N ALA A 75 -97.36 32.96 -34.35
CA ALA A 75 -98.53 32.27 -33.77
C ALA A 75 -99.62 31.95 -34.79
N GLY A 76 -99.77 32.76 -35.85
CA GLY A 76 -100.67 32.49 -36.97
C GLY A 76 -100.09 31.61 -38.08
N ASN A 77 -98.83 31.18 -37.99
CA ASN A 77 -98.16 30.40 -39.03
C ASN A 77 -98.26 28.90 -38.74
N ALA A 78 -98.88 28.14 -39.65
CA ALA A 78 -99.07 26.69 -39.52
C ALA A 78 -97.79 25.89 -39.25
N ARG A 79 -96.63 26.33 -39.77
CA ARG A 79 -95.34 25.63 -39.56
C ARG A 79 -94.74 25.85 -38.16
N MET A 80 -95.24 26.81 -37.39
CA MET A 80 -94.70 27.21 -36.08
C MET A 80 -95.77 27.25 -34.98
N ALA A 81 -96.95 26.70 -35.27
CA ALA A 81 -98.11 26.69 -34.38
C ALA A 81 -97.82 26.03 -33.02
N THR A 82 -96.86 25.11 -32.94
CA THR A 82 -96.49 24.40 -31.70
C THR A 82 -95.75 25.27 -30.68
N ILE A 83 -95.16 26.40 -31.08
CA ILE A 83 -94.37 27.28 -30.21
C ILE A 83 -94.86 28.72 -30.17
N GLY A 84 -95.62 29.16 -31.18
CA GLY A 84 -96.11 30.53 -31.28
C GLY A 84 -96.86 31.04 -30.05
N PRO A 85 -97.89 30.32 -29.54
CA PRO A 85 -98.61 30.74 -28.33
C PRO A 85 -97.72 30.85 -27.09
N ALA A 86 -96.74 29.93 -26.95
CA ALA A 86 -95.79 29.95 -25.84
C ALA A 86 -94.85 31.16 -25.91
N LEU A 87 -94.34 31.50 -27.10
CA LEU A 87 -93.50 32.69 -27.32
C LEU A 87 -94.25 34.00 -27.04
N THR A 88 -95.49 34.13 -27.53
CA THR A 88 -96.32 35.32 -27.28
C THR A 88 -96.63 35.46 -25.80
N SER A 89 -97.01 34.36 -25.12
CA SER A 89 -97.30 34.38 -23.68
C SER A 89 -96.04 34.68 -22.85
N LEU A 90 -94.88 34.15 -23.23
CA LEU A 90 -93.60 34.46 -22.60
C LEU A 90 -93.25 35.94 -22.75
N HIS A 91 -93.34 36.49 -23.96
CA HIS A 91 -93.02 37.90 -24.23
C HIS A 91 -93.96 38.86 -23.49
N ALA A 92 -95.25 38.54 -23.41
CA ALA A 92 -96.21 39.33 -22.64
C ALA A 92 -95.83 39.36 -21.15
N MET A 93 -95.59 38.19 -20.53
CA MET A 93 -95.20 38.11 -19.12
C MET A 93 -93.86 38.77 -18.83
N LEU A 94 -92.86 38.62 -19.72
CA LEU A 94 -91.57 39.29 -19.57
C LEU A 94 -91.70 40.82 -19.65
N THR A 95 -92.49 41.32 -20.60
CA THR A 95 -92.73 42.76 -20.76
C THR A 95 -93.51 43.35 -19.59
N GLU A 96 -94.51 42.63 -19.07
CA GLU A 96 -95.32 43.05 -17.94
C GLU A 96 -94.52 43.09 -16.63
N ARG A 97 -93.70 42.06 -16.37
CA ARG A 97 -92.97 41.90 -15.11
C ARG A 97 -91.65 42.67 -15.05
N ASN A 98 -91.14 43.15 -16.19
CA ASN A 98 -89.88 43.89 -16.27
C ASN A 98 -90.09 45.24 -16.98
N PRO A 99 -90.37 46.32 -16.23
CA PRO A 99 -90.57 47.66 -16.82
C PRO A 99 -89.36 48.17 -17.61
N ASP A 100 -88.17 47.68 -17.30
CA ASP A 100 -86.88 48.00 -17.90
C ASP A 100 -86.48 47.06 -19.05
N PHE A 101 -87.35 46.14 -19.48
CA PHE A 101 -87.07 45.13 -20.52
C PHE A 101 -86.56 45.70 -21.85
N GLY A 102 -86.94 46.93 -22.18
CA GLY A 102 -86.50 47.64 -23.39
C GLY A 102 -85.18 48.43 -23.25
N THR A 103 -84.52 48.37 -22.09
CA THR A 103 -83.30 49.18 -21.79
C THR A 103 -82.03 48.36 -21.93
N ALA A 104 -80.92 49.02 -22.29
CA ALA A 104 -79.59 48.40 -22.34
C ALA A 104 -79.15 47.84 -21.00
N ALA A 105 -79.53 48.49 -19.88
CA ALA A 105 -79.19 48.05 -18.54
C ALA A 105 -79.71 46.63 -18.23
N PHE A 106 -80.97 46.33 -18.58
CA PHE A 106 -81.56 45.00 -18.39
C PHE A 106 -80.77 43.92 -19.14
N TRP A 107 -80.46 44.15 -20.42
CA TRP A 107 -79.77 43.17 -21.26
C TRP A 107 -78.28 43.05 -20.94
N GLN A 108 -77.62 44.14 -20.54
CA GLN A 108 -76.26 44.08 -20.03
C GLN A 108 -76.16 43.24 -18.74
N ALA A 109 -77.17 43.31 -17.86
CA ALA A 109 -77.24 42.42 -16.71
C ALA A 109 -77.33 40.95 -17.15
N ARG A 110 -78.15 40.61 -18.17
CA ARG A 110 -78.23 39.23 -18.68
C ARG A 110 -76.93 38.75 -19.36
N PHE A 111 -76.22 39.62 -20.07
CA PHE A 111 -74.90 39.28 -20.61
C PHE A 111 -73.87 39.05 -19.50
N ARG A 112 -73.89 39.86 -18.42
CA ARG A 112 -73.05 39.65 -17.24
C ARG A 112 -73.39 38.33 -16.55
N ASP A 113 -74.67 38.02 -16.35
CA ASP A 113 -75.10 36.76 -15.74
C ASP A 113 -74.67 35.56 -16.59
N LYS A 114 -74.77 35.66 -17.93
CA LYS A 114 -74.31 34.62 -18.86
C LYS A 114 -72.79 34.42 -18.84
N GLU A 115 -72.02 35.50 -18.79
CA GLU A 115 -70.56 35.42 -18.70
C GLU A 115 -70.11 34.93 -17.32
N ALA A 116 -70.79 35.34 -16.25
CA ALA A 116 -70.56 34.84 -14.90
C ALA A 116 -70.83 33.33 -14.81
N ALA A 117 -71.95 32.85 -15.35
CA ALA A 117 -72.28 31.43 -15.41
C ALA A 117 -71.26 30.64 -16.26
N ARG A 118 -70.77 31.22 -17.36
CA ARG A 118 -69.69 30.60 -18.17
C ARG A 118 -68.39 30.49 -17.37
N LEU A 119 -67.99 31.56 -16.67
CA LEU A 119 -66.77 31.55 -15.84
C LEU A 119 -66.92 30.59 -14.65
N GLU A 120 -68.10 30.46 -14.07
CA GLU A 120 -68.41 29.48 -13.02
C GLU A 120 -68.27 28.05 -13.56
N GLN A 121 -68.82 27.75 -14.74
CA GLN A 121 -68.62 26.46 -15.41
C GLN A 121 -67.15 26.15 -15.70
N LEU A 122 -66.34 27.15 -16.05
CA LEU A 122 -64.90 26.96 -16.23
C LEU A 122 -64.16 26.79 -14.89
N ARG A 123 -64.59 27.48 -13.83
CA ARG A 123 -64.04 27.31 -12.48
C ARG A 123 -64.29 25.90 -11.94
N ASP A 124 -65.40 25.27 -12.28
CA ASP A 124 -65.68 23.87 -11.94
C ASP A 124 -64.65 22.89 -12.53
N LEU A 125 -63.92 23.29 -13.58
CA LEU A 125 -62.84 22.50 -14.17
C LEU A 125 -61.47 22.72 -13.49
N LEU A 126 -61.30 23.76 -12.66
CA LEU A 126 -60.03 24.05 -11.98
C LEU A 126 -59.53 22.89 -11.10
N PRO A 127 -60.37 22.15 -10.36
CA PRO A 127 -59.92 20.98 -9.63
C PRO A 127 -59.29 19.90 -10.53
N ALA A 128 -59.84 19.69 -11.74
CA ALA A 128 -59.28 18.76 -12.71
C ALA A 128 -57.94 19.25 -13.28
N VAL A 129 -57.82 20.57 -13.54
CA VAL A 129 -56.55 21.19 -13.92
C VAL A 129 -55.50 21.06 -12.80
N HIS A 130 -55.90 21.30 -11.54
CA HIS A 130 -55.02 21.16 -10.37
C HIS A 130 -54.56 19.72 -10.18
N ALA A 131 -55.47 18.74 -10.32
CA ALA A 131 -55.13 17.31 -10.28
C ALA A 131 -54.15 16.94 -11.40
N ALA A 132 -54.31 17.50 -12.59
CA ALA A 132 -53.42 17.26 -13.72
C ALA A 132 -51.99 17.80 -13.52
N THR A 133 -51.73 18.62 -12.50
CA THR A 133 -50.38 19.11 -12.15
C THR A 133 -49.59 18.14 -11.27
N HIS A 134 -50.23 17.09 -10.74
CA HIS A 134 -49.62 16.18 -9.76
C HIS A 134 -49.01 16.90 -8.52
N GLY A 135 -49.54 18.07 -8.17
CA GLY A 135 -49.05 18.88 -7.04
C GLY A 135 -47.78 19.70 -7.35
N LEU A 136 -47.35 19.77 -8.60
CA LEU A 136 -46.15 20.51 -9.03
C LEU A 136 -46.38 22.02 -9.18
N GLY A 137 -47.64 22.49 -9.15
CA GLY A 137 -47.98 23.91 -9.24
C GLY A 137 -47.70 24.55 -10.61
N VAL A 138 -47.28 23.78 -11.61
CA VAL A 138 -47.12 24.19 -13.01
C VAL A 138 -48.09 23.41 -13.90
N VAL A 139 -48.55 24.01 -14.99
CA VAL A 139 -49.42 23.36 -15.96
C VAL A 139 -49.12 23.84 -17.38
N SER A 140 -49.18 22.93 -18.36
CA SER A 140 -49.04 23.31 -19.76
C SER A 140 -50.37 23.66 -20.42
N ARG A 141 -50.32 24.52 -21.43
CA ARG A 141 -51.50 24.84 -22.25
C ARG A 141 -52.10 23.59 -22.90
N ASP A 142 -51.27 22.64 -23.30
CA ASP A 142 -51.71 21.35 -23.85
C ASP A 142 -52.47 20.53 -22.81
N ARG A 143 -52.02 20.57 -21.54
CA ARG A 143 -52.71 19.86 -20.46
C ARG A 143 -54.05 20.51 -20.10
N ILE A 144 -54.13 21.84 -20.20
CA ILE A 144 -55.41 22.57 -20.09
C ILE A 144 -56.32 22.19 -21.25
N ALA A 145 -55.79 22.07 -22.47
CA ALA A 145 -56.54 21.63 -23.64
C ALA A 145 -57.07 20.19 -23.47
N ASP A 146 -56.27 19.28 -22.90
CA ASP A 146 -56.71 17.92 -22.54
C ASP A 146 -57.91 17.95 -21.59
N VAL A 147 -57.85 18.76 -20.53
CA VAL A 147 -58.93 18.88 -19.54
C VAL A 147 -60.21 19.43 -20.19
N VAL A 148 -60.08 20.45 -21.05
CA VAL A 148 -61.20 21.02 -21.82
C VAL A 148 -61.83 19.97 -22.72
N ALA A 149 -61.00 19.20 -23.46
CA ALA A 149 -61.45 18.16 -24.37
C ALA A 149 -62.14 17.00 -23.63
N GLN A 150 -61.56 16.52 -22.53
CA GLN A 150 -62.11 15.44 -21.70
C GLN A 150 -63.43 15.82 -21.04
N SER A 151 -63.61 17.11 -20.75
CA SER A 151 -64.83 17.65 -20.14
C SER A 151 -65.90 18.02 -21.19
N GLY A 152 -65.62 17.83 -22.48
CA GLY A 152 -66.56 18.11 -23.58
C GLY A 152 -66.82 19.59 -23.83
N HIS A 153 -65.94 20.49 -23.36
CA HIS A 153 -66.05 21.92 -23.58
C HIS A 153 -65.42 22.34 -24.92
N ASP A 154 -65.85 23.48 -25.45
CA ASP A 154 -65.34 24.03 -26.70
C ASP A 154 -63.88 24.50 -26.57
N PRO A 155 -63.01 24.34 -27.58
CA PRO A 155 -61.61 24.77 -27.53
C PRO A 155 -61.40 26.26 -27.19
N SER A 156 -62.38 27.14 -27.46
CA SER A 156 -62.32 28.55 -27.04
C SER A 156 -62.32 28.75 -25.51
N ALA A 157 -62.63 27.71 -24.73
CA ALA A 157 -62.56 27.70 -23.27
C ALA A 157 -61.12 27.70 -22.73
N ILE A 158 -60.13 27.28 -23.53
CA ILE A 158 -58.73 27.12 -23.09
C ILE A 158 -58.15 28.43 -22.55
N GLU A 159 -58.39 29.57 -23.21
CA GLU A 159 -57.87 30.87 -22.78
C GLU A 159 -58.49 31.34 -21.45
N GLY A 160 -59.80 31.16 -21.31
CA GLY A 160 -60.52 31.48 -20.07
C GLY A 160 -60.03 30.61 -18.91
N LEU A 161 -59.86 29.31 -19.15
CA LEU A 161 -59.39 28.37 -18.13
C LEU A 161 -57.91 28.59 -17.79
N SER A 162 -57.08 28.99 -18.75
CA SER A 162 -55.67 29.36 -18.50
C SER A 162 -55.55 30.59 -17.61
N THR A 163 -56.39 31.60 -17.86
CA THR A 163 -56.45 32.81 -17.02
C THR A 163 -56.90 32.46 -15.60
N LEU A 164 -57.97 31.66 -15.46
CA LEU A 164 -58.46 31.18 -14.16
C LEU A 164 -57.44 30.30 -13.41
N ALA A 165 -56.69 29.46 -14.13
CA ALA A 165 -55.63 28.64 -13.53
C ALA A 165 -54.50 29.51 -12.98
N ALA A 166 -54.10 30.56 -13.71
CA ALA A 166 -53.11 31.54 -13.24
C ALA A 166 -53.61 32.31 -12.01
N GLU A 167 -54.86 32.76 -12.01
CA GLU A 167 -55.51 33.41 -10.85
C GLU A 167 -55.59 32.48 -9.62
N ALA A 168 -55.74 31.17 -9.84
CA ALA A 168 -55.73 30.14 -8.80
C ALA A 168 -54.32 29.77 -8.31
N GLY A 169 -53.27 30.46 -8.78
CA GLY A 169 -51.89 30.26 -8.35
C GLY A 169 -51.13 29.17 -9.08
N LEU A 170 -51.65 28.64 -10.21
CA LEU A 170 -50.91 27.74 -11.08
C LEU A 170 -50.04 28.51 -12.07
N LEU A 171 -48.80 28.11 -12.24
CA LEU A 171 -47.92 28.69 -13.24
C LEU A 171 -48.19 28.04 -14.60
N VAL A 172 -48.82 28.79 -15.52
CA VAL A 172 -49.08 28.33 -16.89
C VAL A 172 -47.86 28.55 -17.77
N VAL A 173 -47.24 27.48 -18.23
CA VAL A 173 -45.96 27.49 -18.97
C VAL A 173 -46.03 26.57 -20.19
N PRO A 174 -45.19 26.76 -21.23
CA PRO A 174 -45.06 25.79 -22.31
C PRO A 174 -44.63 24.42 -21.77
N ALA A 175 -45.12 23.35 -22.38
CA ALA A 175 -44.66 22.00 -22.08
C ALA A 175 -43.14 21.91 -22.29
N ALA A 176 -42.44 21.18 -21.41
CA ALA A 176 -41.02 20.93 -21.62
C ALA A 176 -40.85 20.11 -22.91
N PRO A 177 -39.98 20.53 -23.86
CA PRO A 177 -39.79 19.80 -25.10
C PRO A 177 -39.18 18.41 -24.82
N SER A 178 -39.46 17.43 -25.68
CA SER A 178 -38.74 16.16 -25.61
C SER A 178 -37.25 16.39 -25.91
N PRO A 179 -36.33 15.71 -25.21
CA PRO A 179 -34.91 15.88 -25.46
C PRO A 179 -34.57 15.40 -26.88
N SER A 180 -33.77 16.19 -27.61
CA SER A 180 -33.30 15.86 -28.96
C SER A 180 -32.09 14.93 -28.97
N SER A 181 -31.50 14.67 -27.81
CA SER A 181 -30.37 13.76 -27.59
C SER A 181 -30.76 12.68 -26.57
N SER A 182 -29.96 11.63 -26.46
CA SER A 182 -30.15 10.52 -25.53
C SER A 182 -28.90 10.26 -24.72
N VAL A 183 -29.07 9.90 -23.46
CA VAL A 183 -27.97 9.48 -22.59
C VAL A 183 -27.58 8.05 -22.91
N THR A 184 -26.29 7.79 -23.09
CA THR A 184 -25.77 6.43 -23.31
C THR A 184 -25.47 5.72 -21.99
N ALA A 185 -25.60 4.38 -21.97
CA ALA A 185 -25.30 3.59 -20.77
C ALA A 185 -23.87 3.79 -20.22
N PRO A 186 -22.81 3.97 -21.05
CA PRO A 186 -21.48 4.33 -20.56
C PRO A 186 -21.45 5.63 -19.77
N PHE A 187 -22.15 6.68 -20.24
CA PHE A 187 -22.24 7.93 -19.48
C PHE A 187 -22.98 7.72 -18.16
N ALA A 188 -24.16 7.09 -18.20
CA ALA A 188 -24.99 6.90 -17.01
C ALA A 188 -24.23 6.16 -15.90
N ASN A 189 -23.48 5.10 -16.26
CA ASN A 189 -22.66 4.32 -15.33
C ASN A 189 -21.49 5.11 -14.73
N ALA A 190 -20.82 5.95 -15.53
CA ALA A 190 -19.73 6.79 -15.06
C ALA A 190 -20.26 7.95 -14.18
N PHE A 191 -21.36 8.58 -14.59
CA PHE A 191 -21.99 9.68 -13.88
C PHE A 191 -22.50 9.25 -12.49
N ALA A 192 -23.11 8.08 -12.38
CA ALA A 192 -23.57 7.54 -11.09
C ALA A 192 -22.45 7.38 -10.05
N LYS A 193 -21.19 7.23 -10.49
CA LYS A 193 -20.00 7.09 -9.63
C LYS A 193 -19.25 8.41 -9.43
N SER A 194 -19.63 9.47 -10.15
CA SER A 194 -18.91 10.75 -10.17
C SER A 194 -19.08 11.59 -8.90
N GLY A 195 -20.12 11.32 -8.10
CA GLY A 195 -20.49 12.12 -6.94
C GLY A 195 -21.04 13.52 -7.26
N CYS A 196 -21.18 13.88 -8.54
CA CYS A 196 -21.80 15.12 -8.98
C CYS A 196 -23.32 15.03 -8.87
N ALA A 197 -23.98 16.10 -8.39
CA ALA A 197 -25.45 16.12 -8.24
C ALA A 197 -26.18 16.25 -9.59
N SER A 198 -25.54 16.86 -10.60
CA SER A 198 -26.05 16.98 -11.96
C SER A 198 -24.94 16.96 -13.00
N VAL A 199 -25.32 16.78 -14.28
CA VAL A 199 -24.42 16.95 -15.43
C VAL A 199 -23.84 18.37 -15.49
N ILE A 200 -24.56 19.39 -15.00
CA ILE A 200 -24.07 20.77 -14.94
C ILE A 200 -22.96 20.90 -13.91
N ASP A 201 -23.07 20.24 -12.75
CA ASP A 201 -21.97 20.16 -11.78
C ASP A 201 -20.73 19.52 -12.37
N LEU A 202 -20.91 18.47 -13.18
CA LEU A 202 -19.80 17.80 -13.84
C LEU A 202 -19.10 18.72 -14.87
N ILE A 203 -19.88 19.46 -15.67
CA ILE A 203 -19.34 20.39 -16.68
C ILE A 203 -18.70 21.64 -16.03
N PHE A 204 -19.15 22.03 -14.84
CA PHE A 204 -18.61 23.16 -14.07
C PHE A 204 -17.91 22.71 -12.77
N LEU A 205 -17.17 21.61 -12.83
CA LEU A 205 -16.62 20.84 -11.69
C LEU A 205 -16.10 21.62 -10.47
N GLU A 206 -15.38 22.74 -10.66
CA GLU A 206 -14.82 23.54 -9.55
C GLU A 206 -15.65 24.77 -9.19
N ARG A 207 -16.50 25.23 -10.10
CA ARG A 207 -17.28 26.46 -9.96
C ARG A 207 -18.69 26.25 -10.52
N PRO A 208 -19.47 25.33 -9.94
CA PRO A 208 -20.84 25.10 -10.39
C PRO A 208 -21.65 26.39 -10.21
N PRO A 209 -22.61 26.66 -11.11
CA PRO A 209 -23.49 27.81 -10.96
C PRO A 209 -24.33 27.67 -9.69
N THR A 210 -24.70 28.79 -9.08
CA THR A 210 -25.58 28.82 -7.89
C THR A 210 -27.03 28.52 -8.23
N ALA A 211 -27.46 28.86 -9.45
CA ALA A 211 -28.74 28.50 -10.05
C ALA A 211 -28.59 28.44 -11.58
N PHE A 212 -29.37 27.59 -12.26
CA PHE A 212 -29.41 27.56 -13.72
C PHE A 212 -30.80 27.21 -14.28
N ARG A 213 -31.00 27.57 -15.54
CA ARG A 213 -32.12 27.23 -16.42
C ARG A 213 -31.58 26.60 -17.70
N ILE A 214 -32.34 25.71 -18.32
CA ILE A 214 -31.94 24.95 -19.49
C ILE A 214 -33.11 24.62 -20.43
N VAL A 215 -34.36 24.56 -19.95
CA VAL A 215 -35.52 24.10 -20.74
C VAL A 215 -35.75 24.97 -21.98
N ASP A 216 -35.69 26.29 -21.82
CA ASP A 216 -35.85 27.27 -22.91
C ASP A 216 -34.51 27.90 -23.34
N GLY A 217 -33.39 27.21 -23.07
CA GLY A 217 -32.03 27.68 -23.29
C GLY A 217 -31.25 27.85 -22.00
N PHE A 218 -29.91 27.71 -22.08
CA PHE A 218 -29.06 27.74 -20.90
C PHE A 218 -28.84 29.17 -20.37
N ALA A 219 -29.13 29.39 -19.10
CA ALA A 219 -28.78 30.59 -18.35
C ALA A 219 -28.39 30.22 -16.93
N ALA A 220 -27.41 30.91 -16.35
CA ALA A 220 -26.87 30.57 -15.03
C ALA A 220 -26.51 31.81 -14.20
N GLU A 221 -26.46 31.64 -12.88
CA GLU A 221 -26.01 32.66 -11.92
C GLU A 221 -24.76 32.19 -11.14
N PRO A 222 -23.64 32.93 -11.18
CA PRO A 222 -23.36 34.07 -12.05
C PRO A 222 -23.39 33.69 -13.54
N PRO A 223 -23.45 34.67 -14.48
CA PRO A 223 -23.50 34.39 -15.91
C PRO A 223 -22.33 33.51 -16.37
N MET A 224 -22.65 32.31 -16.86
CA MET A 224 -21.71 31.31 -17.37
C MET A 224 -22.17 30.80 -18.73
N ALA A 225 -21.22 30.42 -19.59
CA ALA A 225 -21.52 29.81 -20.88
C ALA A 225 -21.39 28.28 -20.80
N LEU A 226 -22.48 27.56 -21.09
CA LEU A 226 -22.42 26.12 -21.31
C LEU A 226 -21.77 25.87 -22.68
N SER A 227 -20.50 25.48 -22.68
CA SER A 227 -19.70 25.31 -23.90
C SER A 227 -18.82 24.07 -23.86
N VAL A 228 -18.50 23.53 -25.03
CA VAL A 228 -17.56 22.40 -25.17
C VAL A 228 -16.19 22.77 -24.59
N ALA A 229 -15.77 24.03 -24.74
CA ALA A 229 -14.52 24.53 -24.15
C ALA A 229 -14.52 24.41 -22.61
N GLN A 230 -15.64 24.69 -21.96
CA GLN A 230 -15.79 24.54 -20.51
C GLN A 230 -15.74 23.05 -20.10
N ALA A 231 -16.43 22.17 -20.83
CA ALA A 231 -16.38 20.72 -20.57
C ALA A 231 -14.95 20.15 -20.75
N GLN A 232 -14.21 20.63 -21.75
CA GLN A 232 -12.79 20.28 -21.95
C GLN A 232 -11.92 20.78 -20.80
N GLU A 233 -12.16 21.97 -20.28
CA GLU A 233 -11.40 22.49 -19.15
C GLU A 233 -11.66 21.66 -17.88
N SER A 234 -12.92 21.31 -17.61
CA SER A 234 -13.25 20.39 -16.53
C SER A 234 -12.62 19.00 -16.71
N PHE A 235 -12.54 18.50 -17.95
CA PHE A 235 -11.83 17.24 -18.23
C PHE A 235 -10.33 17.36 -17.91
N ARG A 236 -9.65 18.42 -18.35
CA ARG A 236 -8.23 18.68 -18.01
C ARG A 236 -7.99 18.80 -16.50
N LEU A 237 -8.95 19.35 -15.75
CA LEU A 237 -8.87 19.40 -14.29
C LEU A 237 -8.84 18.00 -13.68
N THR A 238 -9.64 17.06 -14.21
CA THR A 238 -9.62 15.65 -13.74
C THR A 238 -8.30 14.95 -14.05
N GLU A 239 -7.67 15.24 -15.20
CA GLU A 239 -6.35 14.69 -15.57
C GLU A 239 -5.20 15.22 -14.68
N ARG A 240 -5.34 16.42 -14.12
CA ARG A 240 -4.35 17.01 -13.20
C ARG A 240 -4.50 16.53 -11.76
N ARG A 241 -5.62 15.90 -11.41
CA ARG A 241 -5.90 15.39 -10.08
C ARG A 241 -5.36 13.96 -9.90
N PRO A 242 -5.04 13.54 -8.67
CA PRO A 242 -4.58 12.18 -8.39
C PRO A 242 -5.53 11.11 -8.93
N SER A 243 -4.97 10.08 -9.57
CA SER A 243 -5.73 8.96 -10.16
C SER A 243 -6.21 7.93 -9.12
N ASN A 244 -5.91 8.14 -7.84
CA ASN A 244 -6.27 7.24 -6.74
C ASN A 244 -7.60 7.60 -6.07
N ASP A 245 -8.31 8.62 -6.55
CA ASP A 245 -9.66 8.98 -6.12
C ASP A 245 -10.67 8.45 -7.15
N ASP A 246 -11.49 7.49 -6.71
CA ASP A 246 -12.52 6.85 -7.54
C ASP A 246 -13.54 7.88 -8.09
N PHE A 247 -13.85 8.94 -7.34
CA PHE A 247 -14.72 10.01 -7.81
C PHE A 247 -14.07 10.79 -8.95
N ASN A 248 -12.78 11.12 -8.84
CA ASN A 248 -12.04 11.83 -9.87
C ASN A 248 -11.94 11.02 -11.17
N MET A 249 -11.70 9.71 -11.06
CA MET A 249 -11.72 8.80 -12.22
C MET A 249 -13.09 8.74 -12.88
N ALA A 250 -14.16 8.62 -12.10
CA ALA A 250 -15.52 8.58 -12.61
C ALA A 250 -15.95 9.90 -13.28
N GLN A 251 -15.57 11.05 -12.72
CA GLN A 251 -15.76 12.37 -13.32
C GLN A 251 -15.06 12.48 -14.67
N GLY A 252 -13.78 12.07 -14.74
CA GLY A 252 -13.00 12.07 -15.98
C GLY A 252 -13.62 11.16 -17.05
N GLN A 253 -14.05 9.96 -16.68
CA GLN A 253 -14.74 9.03 -17.60
C GLN A 253 -16.05 9.61 -18.13
N ALA A 254 -16.87 10.21 -17.26
CA ALA A 254 -18.14 10.80 -17.67
C ALA A 254 -17.94 11.98 -18.64
N LEU A 255 -16.98 12.87 -18.35
CA LEU A 255 -16.61 13.97 -19.24
C LEU A 255 -16.01 13.48 -20.57
N GLN A 256 -15.23 12.40 -20.55
CA GLN A 256 -14.69 11.79 -21.77
C GLN A 256 -15.81 11.27 -22.69
N VAL A 257 -16.86 10.67 -22.12
CA VAL A 257 -18.01 10.20 -22.91
C VAL A 257 -18.74 11.38 -23.53
N ILE A 258 -19.02 12.45 -22.76
CA ILE A 258 -19.63 13.68 -23.27
C ILE A 258 -18.82 14.23 -24.45
N LEU A 259 -17.51 14.44 -24.27
CA LEU A 259 -16.63 15.04 -25.28
C LEU A 259 -16.44 14.19 -26.54
N ARG A 260 -16.76 12.89 -26.48
CA ARG A 260 -16.78 12.00 -27.64
C ARG A 260 -18.07 12.10 -28.43
N GLU A 261 -19.20 12.35 -27.76
CA GLU A 261 -20.55 12.32 -28.34
C GLU A 261 -21.03 13.72 -28.78
N VAL A 262 -20.46 14.78 -28.23
CA VAL A 262 -20.87 16.17 -28.43
C VAL A 262 -19.82 16.93 -29.25
N HIS A 263 -20.26 17.64 -30.30
CA HIS A 263 -19.35 18.35 -31.22
C HIS A 263 -19.61 19.87 -31.33
N SER A 264 -20.69 20.38 -30.73
CA SER A 264 -21.01 21.80 -30.67
C SER A 264 -21.60 22.19 -29.30
N ASP A 265 -21.61 23.49 -28.99
CA ASP A 265 -22.21 24.01 -27.75
C ASP A 265 -23.73 23.73 -27.70
N ALA A 266 -24.39 23.71 -28.87
CA ALA A 266 -25.81 23.35 -28.97
C ALA A 266 -26.05 21.86 -28.64
N ASP A 267 -25.17 20.98 -29.13
CA ASP A 267 -25.22 19.54 -28.80
C ASP A 267 -24.98 19.32 -27.30
N LEU A 268 -24.10 20.12 -26.69
CA LEU A 268 -23.81 20.03 -25.26
C LEU A 268 -25.03 20.42 -24.42
N ALA A 269 -25.72 21.50 -24.81
CA ALA A 269 -26.95 21.92 -24.17
C ALA A 269 -28.07 20.87 -24.32
N ALA A 270 -28.21 20.29 -25.51
CA ALA A 270 -29.16 19.20 -25.76
C ALA A 270 -28.85 17.95 -24.93
N PHE A 271 -27.57 17.58 -24.82
CA PHE A 271 -27.12 16.46 -23.99
C PHE A 271 -27.37 16.72 -22.51
N ALA A 272 -27.01 17.91 -22.01
CA ALA A 272 -27.22 18.28 -20.61
C ALA A 272 -28.71 18.26 -20.23
N TYR A 273 -29.57 18.76 -21.12
CA TYR A 273 -31.02 18.65 -20.94
C TYR A 273 -31.48 17.19 -20.94
N ALA A 274 -31.00 16.37 -21.89
CA ALA A 274 -31.32 14.93 -21.94
C ALA A 274 -30.91 14.18 -20.67
N ALA A 275 -29.75 14.52 -20.09
CA ALA A 275 -29.27 13.95 -18.84
C ALA A 275 -30.15 14.29 -17.63
N LEU A 276 -30.63 15.54 -17.53
CA LEU A 276 -31.58 15.93 -16.48
C LEU A 276 -32.94 15.24 -16.65
N VAL A 277 -33.41 15.09 -17.89
CA VAL A 277 -34.63 14.33 -18.20
C VAL A 277 -34.47 12.84 -17.84
N ASP A 278 -33.32 12.25 -18.14
CA ASP A 278 -33.04 10.84 -17.79
C ASP A 278 -32.96 10.63 -16.27
N GLN A 279 -32.28 11.54 -15.55
CA GLN A 279 -32.25 11.54 -14.08
C GLN A 279 -33.66 11.62 -13.48
N ALA A 280 -34.52 12.49 -14.03
CA ALA A 280 -35.92 12.61 -13.63
C ALA A 280 -36.71 11.31 -13.90
N LYS A 281 -36.53 10.70 -15.08
CA LYS A 281 -37.18 9.43 -15.46
C LYS A 281 -36.79 8.29 -14.53
N GLN A 282 -35.51 8.18 -14.18
CA GLN A 282 -35.03 7.14 -13.27
C GLN A 282 -35.60 7.33 -11.86
N ALA A 283 -35.58 8.56 -11.33
CA ALA A 283 -36.11 8.87 -10.00
C ALA A 283 -37.63 8.65 -9.88
N LEU A 284 -38.40 8.91 -10.95
CA LEU A 284 -39.84 8.65 -11.01
C LEU A 284 -40.22 7.16 -10.88
N ARG A 285 -39.27 6.22 -11.05
CA ARG A 285 -39.53 4.79 -10.81
C ARG A 285 -39.71 4.46 -9.33
N GLY A 286 -39.18 5.28 -8.43
CA GLY A 286 -39.16 5.00 -6.99
C GLY A 286 -39.76 6.11 -6.11
N ALA A 287 -40.07 7.28 -6.66
CA ALA A 287 -40.51 8.45 -5.89
C ALA A 287 -41.68 9.19 -6.57
N PRO A 288 -42.58 9.84 -5.80
CA PRO A 288 -43.68 10.61 -6.36
C PRO A 288 -43.18 11.87 -7.09
N PRO A 289 -43.92 12.39 -8.09
CA PRO A 289 -43.51 13.54 -8.90
C PRO A 289 -42.99 14.75 -8.11
N VAL A 290 -43.67 15.14 -7.02
CA VAL A 290 -43.27 16.27 -6.17
C VAL A 290 -41.91 16.05 -5.49
N ALA A 291 -41.59 14.81 -5.13
CA ALA A 291 -40.29 14.48 -4.52
C ALA A 291 -39.17 14.55 -5.57
N VAL A 292 -39.41 14.02 -6.76
CA VAL A 292 -38.44 14.05 -7.88
C VAL A 292 -38.17 15.49 -8.32
N ALA A 293 -39.20 16.33 -8.42
CA ALA A 293 -39.01 17.73 -8.80
C ALA A 293 -38.17 18.51 -7.77
N ARG A 294 -38.34 18.20 -6.47
CA ARG A 294 -37.52 18.77 -5.40
C ARG A 294 -36.07 18.31 -5.47
N GLU A 295 -35.85 17.04 -5.82
CA GLU A 295 -34.51 16.47 -6.01
C GLU A 295 -33.78 17.14 -7.17
N LEU A 296 -34.46 17.32 -8.32
CA LEU A 296 -33.90 18.07 -9.45
C LEU A 296 -33.63 19.54 -9.10
N ALA A 297 -34.54 20.20 -8.36
CA ALA A 297 -34.30 21.56 -7.90
C ALA A 297 -33.09 21.65 -6.94
N ALA A 298 -32.83 20.60 -6.15
CA ALA A 298 -31.65 20.53 -5.28
C ALA A 298 -30.33 20.46 -6.07
N THR A 299 -30.37 20.11 -7.36
CA THR A 299 -29.21 20.21 -8.25
C THR A 299 -28.96 21.64 -8.74
N ARG A 300 -29.67 22.64 -8.20
CA ARG A 300 -29.64 24.07 -8.58
C ARG A 300 -30.34 24.41 -9.89
N LEU A 301 -31.13 23.48 -10.45
CA LEU A 301 -32.07 23.78 -11.52
C LEU A 301 -33.19 24.68 -11.00
N ASP A 302 -33.63 25.65 -11.79
CA ASP A 302 -34.79 26.49 -11.45
C ASP A 302 -36.02 25.63 -11.09
N PRO A 303 -36.64 25.84 -9.93
CA PRO A 303 -37.76 25.00 -9.48
C PRO A 303 -38.91 24.91 -10.48
N SER A 304 -39.19 25.98 -11.24
CA SER A 304 -40.25 25.97 -12.25
C SER A 304 -39.90 25.08 -13.46
N GLU A 305 -38.63 24.99 -13.83
CA GLU A 305 -38.16 24.10 -14.89
C GLU A 305 -38.08 22.64 -14.43
N ALA A 306 -37.65 22.39 -13.19
CA ALA A 306 -37.70 21.06 -12.59
C ALA A 306 -39.14 20.53 -12.58
N ASN A 307 -40.11 21.36 -12.18
CA ASN A 307 -41.53 21.02 -12.20
C ASN A 307 -42.02 20.76 -13.64
N ARG A 308 -41.59 21.55 -14.64
CA ARG A 308 -41.95 21.34 -16.06
C ARG A 308 -41.43 20.01 -16.61
N ILE A 309 -40.17 19.65 -16.30
CA ILE A 309 -39.55 18.39 -16.74
C ILE A 309 -40.29 17.20 -16.13
N VAL A 310 -40.56 17.22 -14.82
CA VAL A 310 -41.25 16.11 -14.17
C VAL A 310 -42.69 15.99 -14.64
N LEU A 311 -43.39 17.11 -14.85
CA LEU A 311 -44.76 17.09 -15.36
C LEU A 311 -44.86 16.46 -16.75
N SER A 312 -43.90 16.70 -17.66
CA SER A 312 -43.92 16.10 -18.99
C SER A 312 -43.71 14.57 -18.97
N LEU A 313 -43.13 14.03 -17.90
CA LEU A 313 -42.88 12.61 -17.70
C LEU A 313 -44.00 11.90 -16.92
N ALA A 314 -44.67 12.60 -16.00
CA ALA A 314 -45.71 12.03 -15.13
C ALA A 314 -47.02 11.65 -15.86
N GLY A 315 -47.24 12.17 -17.07
CA GLY A 315 -48.46 11.97 -17.87
C GLY A 315 -48.39 10.88 -18.95
N THR A 316 -47.22 10.30 -19.21
CA THR A 316 -47.07 9.20 -20.18
C THR A 316 -47.37 7.88 -19.47
N ALA A 317 -48.55 7.30 -19.70
CA ALA A 317 -48.77 5.90 -19.36
C ALA A 317 -47.73 5.08 -20.14
N THR A 318 -46.82 4.41 -19.43
CA THR A 318 -45.88 3.47 -20.02
C THR A 318 -46.68 2.35 -20.68
N VAL A 319 -46.87 2.43 -22.01
CA VAL A 319 -47.38 1.31 -22.81
C VAL A 319 -46.38 0.18 -22.63
N VAL A 320 -46.81 -0.91 -22.00
CA VAL A 320 -45.97 -2.09 -21.83
C VAL A 320 -45.89 -2.81 -23.19
N THR A 321 -44.68 -3.05 -23.66
CA THR A 321 -44.36 -3.57 -24.99
C THR A 321 -43.49 -4.84 -24.90
N PHE A 322 -43.24 -5.50 -26.04
CA PHE A 322 -42.28 -6.61 -26.11
C PHE A 322 -40.83 -6.19 -25.81
N ASP A 323 -40.51 -4.90 -25.85
CA ASP A 323 -39.20 -4.39 -25.41
C ASP A 323 -39.07 -4.43 -23.87
N ASP A 324 -40.18 -4.30 -23.13
CA ASP A 324 -40.19 -4.47 -21.67
C ASP A 324 -39.98 -5.94 -21.26
N VAL A 325 -40.44 -6.90 -22.06
CA VAL A 325 -40.08 -8.32 -21.89
C VAL A 325 -38.57 -8.51 -22.03
N SER A 326 -37.95 -7.83 -23.01
CA SER A 326 -36.49 -7.87 -23.20
C SER A 326 -35.75 -7.21 -22.04
N ALA A 327 -36.29 -6.13 -21.45
CA ALA A 327 -35.74 -5.49 -20.26
C ALA A 327 -35.80 -6.40 -19.03
N LEU A 328 -36.94 -7.06 -18.77
CA LEU A 328 -37.07 -8.03 -17.69
C LEU A 328 -36.09 -9.21 -17.83
N LEU A 329 -35.87 -9.68 -19.06
CA LEU A 329 -34.85 -10.70 -19.34
C LEU A 329 -33.41 -10.21 -19.12
N ALA A 330 -33.14 -8.91 -19.31
CA ALA A 330 -31.83 -8.32 -18.99
C ALA A 330 -31.61 -8.16 -17.48
N GLU A 331 -32.70 -7.99 -16.72
CA GLU A 331 -32.71 -7.94 -15.25
C GLU A 331 -32.72 -9.35 -14.60
N GLY A 332 -32.75 -10.42 -15.39
CA GLY A 332 -32.79 -11.81 -14.92
C GLY A 332 -34.15 -12.24 -14.34
N ARG A 333 -35.24 -11.50 -14.64
CA ARG A 333 -36.60 -11.79 -14.16
C ARG A 333 -37.38 -12.63 -15.17
N VAL A 334 -36.94 -13.88 -15.36
CA VAL A 334 -37.39 -14.74 -16.47
C VAL A 334 -38.84 -15.21 -16.28
N ARG A 335 -39.28 -15.49 -15.04
CA ARG A 335 -40.67 -15.92 -14.79
C ARG A 335 -41.66 -14.78 -15.04
N GLU A 336 -41.33 -13.58 -14.59
CA GLU A 336 -42.15 -12.40 -14.86
C GLU A 336 -42.14 -12.04 -16.35
N ALA A 337 -40.99 -12.14 -17.03
CA ALA A 337 -40.88 -11.94 -18.47
C ALA A 337 -41.79 -12.92 -19.26
N ARG A 338 -41.82 -14.20 -18.87
CA ARG A 338 -42.72 -15.21 -19.46
C ARG A 338 -44.20 -14.85 -19.22
N GLY A 339 -44.55 -14.44 -18.01
CA GLY A 339 -45.90 -14.00 -17.66
C GLY A 339 -46.34 -12.77 -18.45
N LEU A 340 -45.46 -11.78 -18.63
CA LEU A 340 -45.71 -10.59 -19.41
C LEU A 340 -45.84 -10.90 -20.90
N PHE A 341 -44.94 -11.71 -21.46
CA PHE A 341 -44.99 -12.15 -22.85
C PHE A 341 -46.33 -12.84 -23.17
N ALA A 342 -46.78 -13.75 -22.30
CA ALA A 342 -48.06 -14.46 -22.48
C ALA A 342 -49.28 -13.52 -22.45
N ARG A 343 -49.25 -12.46 -21.63
CA ARG A 343 -50.30 -11.42 -21.59
C ARG A 343 -50.29 -10.55 -22.85
N LEU A 344 -49.12 -10.13 -23.32
CA LEU A 344 -49.01 -9.32 -24.54
C LEU A 344 -49.42 -10.10 -25.80
N ASP A 345 -49.13 -11.41 -25.84
CA ASP A 345 -49.50 -12.29 -26.95
C ASP A 345 -51.02 -12.58 -27.00
N THR A 346 -51.72 -12.50 -25.86
CA THR A 346 -53.18 -12.69 -25.78
C THR A 346 -53.97 -11.41 -26.05
N ASP A 347 -53.46 -10.23 -25.65
CA ASP A 347 -54.16 -8.94 -25.82
C ASP A 347 -53.97 -8.29 -27.20
N GLY A 348 -53.31 -8.96 -28.15
CA GLY A 348 -53.09 -8.43 -29.50
C GLY A 348 -52.27 -7.13 -29.51
N GLY A 349 -51.27 -7.04 -28.61
CA GLY A 349 -50.49 -5.84 -28.35
C GLY A 349 -49.91 -5.20 -29.62
N ALA A 350 -50.08 -3.88 -29.73
CA ALA A 350 -49.60 -3.08 -30.85
C ALA A 350 -48.06 -2.98 -30.84
N SER A 351 -47.36 -3.96 -31.42
CA SER A 351 -45.98 -3.75 -31.86
C SER A 351 -45.62 -4.56 -33.11
N THR A 352 -44.61 -4.06 -33.82
CA THR A 352 -43.99 -4.63 -35.02
C THR A 352 -43.48 -6.06 -34.77
N GLY A 353 -43.77 -6.99 -35.69
CA GLY A 353 -43.46 -8.43 -35.54
C GLY A 353 -42.00 -8.78 -35.23
N GLU A 354 -41.06 -7.87 -35.51
CA GLU A 354 -39.64 -8.03 -35.19
C GLU A 354 -39.34 -8.00 -33.68
N SER A 355 -39.93 -7.06 -32.92
CA SER A 355 -39.73 -6.99 -31.46
C SER A 355 -40.33 -8.20 -30.74
N ARG A 356 -41.49 -8.70 -31.22
CA ARG A 356 -42.10 -9.94 -30.73
C ARG A 356 -41.19 -11.14 -30.96
N ALA A 357 -40.70 -11.33 -32.19
CA ALA A 357 -39.83 -12.46 -32.55
C ALA A 357 -38.50 -12.46 -31.76
N LYS A 358 -37.94 -11.27 -31.52
CA LYS A 358 -36.73 -11.10 -30.71
C LYS A 358 -36.97 -11.43 -29.24
N ALA A 359 -38.08 -10.94 -28.65
CA ALA A 359 -38.45 -11.25 -27.27
C ALA A 359 -38.72 -12.76 -27.09
N GLU A 360 -39.42 -13.38 -28.03
CA GLU A 360 -39.73 -14.82 -28.02
C GLU A 360 -38.45 -15.67 -28.10
N SER A 361 -37.55 -15.36 -29.04
CA SER A 361 -36.28 -16.08 -29.21
C SER A 361 -35.39 -15.93 -27.98
N SER A 362 -35.31 -14.72 -27.41
CA SER A 362 -34.53 -14.45 -26.21
C SER A 362 -35.10 -15.20 -25.00
N LEU A 363 -36.42 -15.20 -24.83
CA LEU A 363 -37.09 -15.94 -23.75
C LEU A 363 -36.85 -17.45 -23.87
N ALA A 364 -37.01 -18.01 -25.07
CA ALA A 364 -36.78 -19.44 -25.33
C ALA A 364 -35.32 -19.85 -25.06
N GLU A 365 -34.35 -19.01 -25.44
CA GLU A 365 -32.94 -19.25 -25.14
C GLU A 365 -32.68 -19.28 -23.63
N ARG A 366 -33.17 -18.28 -22.88
CA ARG A 366 -33.00 -18.23 -21.41
C ARG A 366 -33.61 -19.45 -20.73
N GLU A 367 -34.82 -19.85 -21.12
CA GLU A 367 -35.50 -21.00 -20.52
C GLU A 367 -34.81 -22.32 -20.85
N LEU A 368 -34.29 -22.49 -22.06
CA LEU A 368 -33.52 -23.67 -22.44
C LEU A 368 -32.25 -23.76 -21.59
N MET A 369 -31.51 -22.67 -21.42
CA MET A 369 -30.33 -22.63 -20.55
C MET A 369 -30.69 -22.95 -19.11
N LEU A 370 -31.81 -22.41 -18.61
CA LEU A 370 -32.28 -22.67 -17.25
C LEU A 370 -32.64 -24.14 -17.04
N ALA A 371 -33.28 -24.79 -18.02
CA ALA A 371 -33.57 -26.22 -17.99
C ALA A 371 -32.27 -27.06 -17.98
N GLN A 372 -31.31 -26.73 -18.84
CA GLN A 372 -30.01 -27.42 -18.89
C GLN A 372 -29.23 -27.31 -17.57
N LEU A 373 -29.24 -26.15 -16.93
CA LEU A 373 -28.58 -25.95 -15.64
C LEU A 373 -29.24 -26.74 -14.52
N ARG A 374 -30.58 -26.83 -14.52
CA ARG A 374 -31.32 -27.68 -13.56
C ARG A 374 -31.00 -29.15 -13.74
N ASP A 375 -30.98 -29.63 -14.97
CA ASP A 375 -30.65 -31.04 -15.26
C ASP A 375 -29.20 -31.35 -14.89
N ARG A 376 -28.26 -30.46 -15.20
CA ARG A 376 -26.87 -30.57 -14.76
C ARG A 376 -26.74 -30.59 -13.24
N ALA A 377 -27.49 -29.74 -12.54
CA ALA A 377 -27.47 -29.68 -11.08
C ALA A 377 -27.97 -30.99 -10.46
N ARG A 378 -29.05 -31.56 -11.02
CA ARG A 378 -29.62 -32.83 -10.57
C ARG A 378 -28.65 -33.99 -10.82
N GLN A 379 -28.12 -34.09 -12.04
CA GLN A 379 -27.18 -35.16 -12.40
C GLN A 379 -25.90 -35.10 -11.54
N ALA A 380 -25.34 -33.91 -11.32
CA ALA A 380 -24.17 -33.75 -10.47
C ALA A 380 -24.45 -34.15 -9.01
N LEU A 381 -25.66 -33.91 -8.51
CA LEU A 381 -26.04 -34.33 -7.17
C LEU A 381 -26.17 -35.86 -7.07
N ASP A 382 -26.77 -36.50 -8.08
CA ASP A 382 -26.90 -37.96 -8.15
C ASP A 382 -25.51 -38.65 -8.22
N ASP A 383 -24.54 -38.01 -8.88
CA ASP A 383 -23.14 -38.44 -8.95
C ASP A 383 -22.32 -38.10 -7.68
N GLY A 384 -22.92 -37.39 -6.71
CA GLY A 384 -22.25 -36.94 -5.48
C GLY A 384 -21.33 -35.72 -5.63
N ASP A 385 -21.31 -35.07 -6.80
CA ASP A 385 -20.59 -33.82 -7.07
C ASP A 385 -21.44 -32.60 -6.67
N VAL A 386 -21.48 -32.36 -5.36
CA VAL A 386 -22.17 -31.23 -4.74
C VAL A 386 -21.62 -29.87 -5.24
N GLU A 387 -20.33 -29.79 -5.58
CA GLU A 387 -19.73 -28.53 -6.05
C GLU A 387 -20.27 -28.15 -7.43
N THR A 388 -20.28 -29.10 -8.38
CA THR A 388 -20.87 -28.86 -9.70
C THR A 388 -22.37 -28.61 -9.60
N SER A 389 -23.07 -29.32 -8.71
CA SER A 389 -24.51 -29.10 -8.46
C SER A 389 -24.79 -27.68 -7.98
N ARG A 390 -24.05 -27.22 -6.95
CA ARG A 390 -24.18 -25.86 -6.42
C ARG A 390 -23.85 -24.78 -7.46
N LYS A 391 -22.73 -24.93 -8.19
CA LYS A 391 -22.36 -23.98 -9.27
C LYS A 391 -23.43 -23.88 -10.34
N ALA A 392 -24.05 -24.99 -10.73
CA ALA A 392 -25.12 -24.99 -11.72
C ALA A 392 -26.39 -24.29 -11.19
N LEU A 393 -26.73 -24.44 -9.90
CA LEU A 393 -27.84 -23.72 -9.27
C LEU A 393 -27.54 -22.21 -9.10
N ASP A 394 -26.33 -21.83 -8.71
CA ASP A 394 -25.91 -20.42 -8.64
C ASP A 394 -25.97 -19.75 -10.03
N GLN A 395 -25.54 -20.47 -11.07
CA GLN A 395 -25.67 -20.01 -12.46
C GLN A 395 -27.15 -19.89 -12.87
N ALA A 396 -28.00 -20.83 -12.45
CA ALA A 396 -29.44 -20.77 -12.72
C ALA A 396 -30.10 -19.55 -12.02
N LEU A 397 -29.71 -19.25 -10.78
CA LEU A 397 -30.20 -18.08 -10.02
C LEU A 397 -29.70 -16.75 -10.59
N SER A 398 -28.50 -16.70 -11.16
CA SER A 398 -28.02 -15.48 -11.84
C SER A 398 -28.75 -15.22 -13.16
N LEU A 399 -29.26 -16.27 -13.81
CA LEU A 399 -30.12 -16.15 -15.00
C LEU A 399 -31.59 -15.88 -14.65
N CYS A 400 -32.10 -16.43 -13.55
CA CYS A 400 -33.49 -16.33 -13.11
C CYS A 400 -33.54 -15.97 -11.61
N THR A 401 -33.57 -14.67 -11.32
CA THR A 401 -33.54 -14.13 -9.95
C THR A 401 -34.90 -14.22 -9.26
N ASP A 402 -35.98 -14.40 -10.02
CA ASP A 402 -37.38 -14.48 -9.57
C ASP A 402 -37.88 -15.92 -9.38
N ASP A 403 -36.98 -16.86 -9.05
CA ASP A 403 -37.28 -18.28 -8.89
C ASP A 403 -36.95 -18.84 -7.49
N ASP A 404 -37.94 -18.78 -6.60
CA ASP A 404 -37.83 -19.27 -5.22
C ASP A 404 -37.53 -20.78 -5.10
N GLU A 405 -37.86 -21.58 -6.12
CA GLU A 405 -37.58 -23.01 -6.11
C GLU A 405 -36.08 -23.28 -6.25
N LEU A 406 -35.37 -22.51 -7.08
CA LEU A 406 -33.91 -22.61 -7.22
C LEU A 406 -33.20 -22.27 -5.92
N ASP A 407 -33.66 -21.21 -5.23
CA ASP A 407 -33.12 -20.83 -3.91
C ASP A 407 -33.38 -21.92 -2.86
N THR A 408 -34.58 -22.52 -2.88
CA THR A 408 -34.93 -23.64 -1.99
C THR A 408 -34.06 -24.87 -2.26
N MET A 409 -33.82 -25.21 -3.54
CA MET A 409 -32.92 -26.31 -3.93
C MET A 409 -31.49 -26.05 -3.48
N LEU A 410 -30.99 -24.82 -3.66
CA LEU A 410 -29.64 -24.41 -3.26
C LEU A 410 -29.45 -24.54 -1.73
N ARG A 411 -30.42 -24.07 -0.93
CA ARG A 411 -30.43 -24.21 0.54
C ARG A 411 -30.53 -25.67 1.00
N GLY A 412 -31.15 -26.52 0.20
CA GLY A 412 -31.29 -27.96 0.46
C GLY A 412 -30.05 -28.81 0.18
N LEU A 413 -29.00 -28.26 -0.45
CA LEU A 413 -27.80 -29.03 -0.76
C LEU A 413 -26.98 -29.33 0.53
N PRO A 414 -26.56 -30.59 0.76
CA PRO A 414 -25.58 -30.90 1.79
C PRO A 414 -24.23 -30.22 1.48
N PRO A 415 -23.31 -30.09 2.45
CA PRO A 415 -21.96 -29.63 2.17
C PRO A 415 -21.18 -30.70 1.39
N ALA A 416 -20.16 -30.29 0.63
CA ALA A 416 -19.25 -31.25 0.02
C ALA A 416 -18.42 -32.00 1.09
N PRO A 417 -17.93 -33.22 0.80
CA PRO A 417 -17.07 -33.95 1.72
C PRO A 417 -15.83 -33.14 2.12
N PRO A 418 -15.32 -33.30 3.35
CA PRO A 418 -14.05 -32.72 3.77
C PRO A 418 -12.91 -33.04 2.80
N ARG A 419 -11.94 -32.12 2.69
CA ARG A 419 -10.79 -32.25 1.80
C ARG A 419 -9.50 -32.39 2.60
N SER A 420 -8.49 -32.97 1.96
CA SER A 420 -7.14 -33.08 2.53
C SER A 420 -7.14 -33.76 3.91
N LEU A 421 -7.96 -34.80 4.07
CA LEU A 421 -7.99 -35.57 5.31
C LEU A 421 -6.66 -36.32 5.45
N VAL A 422 -5.94 -36.04 6.52
CA VAL A 422 -4.67 -36.67 6.86
C VAL A 422 -4.77 -37.30 8.25
N ALA A 423 -4.19 -38.49 8.40
CA ALA A 423 -4.03 -39.15 9.68
C ALA A 423 -2.54 -39.33 9.99
N ALA A 424 -2.05 -38.60 10.99
CA ALA A 424 -0.67 -38.67 11.45
C ALA A 424 -0.59 -39.46 12.76
N ALA A 425 0.14 -40.57 12.75
CA ALA A 425 0.43 -41.31 13.96
C ALA A 425 1.53 -40.59 14.77
N SER A 426 1.30 -40.39 16.06
CA SER A 426 2.29 -39.87 17.00
C SER A 426 3.21 -40.99 17.49
N GLY A 427 4.44 -40.63 17.84
CA GLY A 427 5.38 -41.54 18.51
C GLY A 427 4.92 -42.02 19.89
N GLU A 428 3.92 -41.38 20.48
CA GLU A 428 3.30 -41.76 21.77
C GLU A 428 2.14 -42.76 21.61
N GLY A 429 1.74 -43.10 20.37
CA GLY A 429 0.68 -44.06 20.11
C GLY A 429 -0.72 -43.48 19.93
N HIS A 430 -0.83 -42.18 19.68
CA HIS A 430 -2.08 -41.50 19.34
C HIS A 430 -2.16 -41.21 17.84
N ILE A 431 -3.35 -40.91 17.31
CA ILE A 431 -3.51 -40.40 15.93
C ILE A 431 -4.08 -39.00 15.98
N HIS A 432 -3.45 -38.10 15.23
CA HIS A 432 -4.00 -36.79 14.92
C HIS A 432 -4.61 -36.79 13.52
N LEU A 433 -5.88 -36.42 13.44
CA LEU A 433 -6.61 -36.23 12.21
C LEU A 433 -6.72 -34.73 11.94
N SER A 434 -6.43 -34.33 10.72
CA SER A 434 -6.69 -32.96 10.25
C SER A 434 -7.30 -33.00 8.86
N TRP A 435 -8.19 -32.04 8.60
CA TRP A 435 -8.83 -31.88 7.30
C TRP A 435 -9.13 -30.41 7.05
N SER A 436 -9.65 -30.12 5.86
CA SER A 436 -10.20 -28.82 5.50
C SER A 436 -11.68 -28.98 5.15
N GLY A 437 -12.47 -27.93 5.41
CA GLY A 437 -13.87 -27.93 5.03
C GLY A 437 -14.05 -28.12 3.53
N GLY A 438 -15.03 -28.92 3.12
CA GLY A 438 -15.42 -29.04 1.72
C GLY A 438 -16.09 -27.76 1.22
N PHE A 439 -16.26 -27.66 -0.11
CA PHE A 439 -17.05 -26.58 -0.72
C PHE A 439 -18.44 -26.46 -0.07
N GLY A 440 -18.84 -25.24 0.28
CA GLY A 440 -20.08 -24.97 1.00
C GLY A 440 -20.03 -25.21 2.52
N SER A 441 -18.85 -25.46 3.10
CA SER A 441 -18.66 -25.46 4.54
C SER A 441 -18.53 -24.03 5.08
N GLY A 442 -19.13 -23.74 6.24
CA GLY A 442 -19.07 -22.44 6.92
C GLY A 442 -19.11 -22.61 8.44
N GLU A 443 -19.38 -21.54 9.19
CA GLU A 443 -19.34 -21.55 10.66
C GLU A 443 -20.34 -22.54 11.31
N GLN A 444 -21.43 -22.87 10.62
CA GLN A 444 -22.44 -23.81 11.09
C GLN A 444 -22.13 -25.27 10.72
N THR A 445 -21.11 -25.51 9.91
CA THR A 445 -20.70 -26.86 9.55
C THR A 445 -20.14 -27.58 10.77
N ARG A 446 -20.55 -28.82 10.97
CA ARG A 446 -20.01 -29.70 12.00
C ARG A 446 -19.54 -30.99 11.38
N TYR A 447 -18.53 -31.64 11.95
CA TYR A 447 -17.94 -32.84 11.41
C TYR A 447 -18.20 -34.04 12.31
N ARG A 448 -18.44 -35.19 11.68
CA ARG A 448 -18.46 -36.49 12.34
C ARG A 448 -17.25 -37.29 11.91
N ILE A 449 -16.54 -37.83 12.88
CA ILE A 449 -15.41 -38.72 12.68
C ILE A 449 -15.83 -40.14 13.03
N VAL A 450 -15.60 -41.08 12.12
CA VAL A 450 -15.81 -42.51 12.32
C VAL A 450 -14.50 -43.26 12.11
N ARG A 451 -14.23 -44.24 12.96
CA ARG A 451 -13.07 -45.14 12.88
C ARG A 451 -13.55 -46.55 12.57
N LYS A 452 -12.91 -47.20 11.59
CA LYS A 452 -13.20 -48.58 11.19
C LYS A 452 -11.91 -49.36 11.00
N VAL A 453 -11.92 -50.62 11.40
CA VAL A 453 -10.79 -51.55 11.25
C VAL A 453 -10.95 -52.31 9.93
N GLY A 454 -9.84 -52.49 9.19
CA GLY A 454 -9.77 -53.36 8.02
C GLY A 454 -10.33 -52.80 6.70
N SER A 455 -11.31 -51.89 6.73
CA SER A 455 -11.82 -51.25 5.51
C SER A 455 -12.26 -49.80 5.72
N ALA A 456 -12.32 -49.04 4.63
CA ALA A 456 -12.84 -47.68 4.63
C ALA A 456 -14.33 -47.63 5.06
N PRO A 457 -14.74 -46.63 5.87
CA PRO A 457 -16.14 -46.32 6.11
C PRO A 457 -16.89 -45.96 4.83
N ALA A 458 -18.10 -46.50 4.63
CA ALA A 458 -18.95 -46.18 3.49
C ALA A 458 -19.79 -44.89 3.69
N ASN A 459 -20.09 -44.52 4.93
CA ASN A 459 -20.87 -43.32 5.28
C ASN A 459 -20.61 -42.88 6.73
N ALA A 460 -21.22 -41.77 7.15
CA ALA A 460 -21.02 -41.15 8.47
C ALA A 460 -21.47 -42.01 9.68
N HIS A 461 -22.04 -43.19 9.44
CA HIS A 461 -22.52 -44.13 10.44
C HIS A 461 -21.86 -45.52 10.34
N ASP A 462 -20.95 -45.73 9.38
CA ASP A 462 -20.26 -47.00 9.17
C ASP A 462 -18.93 -47.04 9.93
N GLY A 463 -18.97 -47.50 11.18
CA GLY A 463 -17.81 -47.63 12.06
C GLY A 463 -18.10 -47.17 13.49
N VAL A 464 -17.05 -47.00 14.29
CA VAL A 464 -17.11 -46.47 15.66
C VAL A 464 -17.03 -44.94 15.60
N SER A 465 -18.06 -44.23 16.06
CA SER A 465 -18.06 -42.76 16.13
C SER A 465 -17.09 -42.27 17.21
N MET A 466 -16.20 -41.34 16.88
CA MET A 466 -15.20 -40.79 17.79
C MET A 466 -15.71 -39.52 18.50
N GLY A 467 -16.83 -39.65 19.20
CA GLY A 467 -17.46 -38.55 19.96
C GLY A 467 -18.59 -37.83 19.21
N ASP A 468 -18.96 -36.66 19.75
CA ASP A 468 -20.01 -35.79 19.23
C ASP A 468 -19.59 -35.00 17.98
N LEU A 469 -20.55 -34.32 17.35
CA LEU A 469 -20.30 -33.45 16.20
C LEU A 469 -19.41 -32.26 16.58
N GLN A 470 -18.28 -32.10 15.90
CA GLN A 470 -17.27 -31.10 16.23
C GLN A 470 -17.28 -29.94 15.23
N ALA A 471 -17.03 -28.71 15.68
CA ALA A 471 -16.83 -27.57 14.78
C ALA A 471 -15.40 -27.49 14.25
N ALA A 472 -14.43 -28.03 15.00
CA ALA A 472 -13.03 -28.05 14.63
C ALA A 472 -12.79 -28.91 13.39
N THR A 473 -11.72 -28.58 12.66
CA THR A 473 -11.24 -29.35 11.50
C THR A 473 -10.06 -30.26 11.85
N GLU A 474 -9.99 -30.65 13.12
CA GLU A 474 -9.00 -31.55 13.69
C GLU A 474 -9.65 -32.44 14.74
N ALA A 475 -9.12 -33.64 14.92
CA ALA A 475 -9.55 -34.57 15.96
C ALA A 475 -8.37 -35.47 16.38
N ARG A 476 -8.43 -35.97 17.62
CA ARG A 476 -7.41 -36.88 18.17
C ARG A 476 -8.05 -38.22 18.55
N ASP A 477 -7.45 -39.32 18.10
CA ASP A 477 -7.70 -40.65 18.66
C ASP A 477 -6.63 -40.92 19.72
N ASP A 478 -7.02 -40.91 20.99
CA ASP A 478 -6.13 -41.14 22.12
C ASP A 478 -5.83 -42.62 22.35
N ALA A 479 -6.67 -43.53 21.86
CA ALA A 479 -6.52 -44.97 22.07
C ALA A 479 -6.79 -45.75 20.78
N PRO A 480 -6.01 -45.52 19.72
CA PRO A 480 -6.09 -46.32 18.51
C PRO A 480 -5.53 -47.72 18.78
N PRO A 481 -6.15 -48.78 18.21
CA PRO A 481 -5.54 -50.11 18.21
C PRO A 481 -4.15 -50.08 17.56
N ILE A 482 -3.14 -50.55 18.29
CA ILE A 482 -1.73 -50.56 17.84
C ILE A 482 -1.49 -51.77 16.92
N GLY A 483 -0.76 -51.55 15.82
CA GLY A 483 -0.39 -52.62 14.89
C GLY A 483 -1.50 -53.10 13.93
N VAL A 484 -2.62 -52.38 13.87
CA VAL A 484 -3.78 -52.73 13.02
C VAL A 484 -4.02 -51.66 11.96
N ASP A 485 -4.53 -52.04 10.78
CA ASP A 485 -4.92 -51.10 9.74
C ASP A 485 -6.24 -50.39 10.07
N LEU A 486 -6.11 -49.10 10.35
CA LEU A 486 -7.20 -48.22 10.74
C LEU A 486 -7.61 -47.34 9.57
N HIS A 487 -8.91 -47.23 9.34
CA HIS A 487 -9.50 -46.30 8.40
C HIS A 487 -10.35 -45.29 9.16
N TYR A 488 -10.09 -44.02 8.91
CA TYR A 488 -10.88 -42.91 9.44
C TYR A 488 -11.73 -42.32 8.33
N GLY A 489 -12.99 -42.05 8.65
CA GLY A 489 -13.93 -41.34 7.79
C GLY A 489 -14.36 -40.04 8.46
N VAL A 490 -14.37 -38.94 7.71
CA VAL A 490 -14.90 -37.66 8.18
C VAL A 490 -16.02 -37.20 7.25
N ALA A 491 -17.20 -36.94 7.80
CA ALA A 491 -18.33 -36.35 7.06
C ALA A 491 -18.67 -34.97 7.63
N ALA A 492 -18.91 -34.01 6.75
CA ALA A 492 -19.45 -32.71 7.11
C ALA A 492 -20.98 -32.81 7.26
N ARG A 493 -21.53 -32.08 8.22
CA ARG A 493 -22.96 -31.97 8.47
C ARG A 493 -23.38 -30.52 8.40
N HIS A 494 -24.46 -30.29 7.68
CA HIS A 494 -25.24 -29.06 7.69
C HIS A 494 -26.71 -29.39 8.00
N THR A 495 -27.58 -28.39 8.07
CA THR A 495 -29.03 -28.56 8.32
C THR A 495 -29.70 -29.55 7.35
N ALA A 496 -29.19 -29.66 6.12
CA ALA A 496 -29.68 -30.56 5.09
C ALA A 496 -29.28 -32.05 5.26
N GLY A 497 -28.27 -32.37 6.09
CA GLY A 497 -27.78 -33.74 6.27
C GLY A 497 -26.26 -33.87 6.28
N PHE A 498 -25.78 -35.11 6.15
CA PHE A 498 -24.35 -35.43 6.04
C PHE A 498 -23.88 -35.43 4.59
N SER A 499 -22.65 -34.97 4.36
CA SER A 499 -21.90 -35.23 3.14
C SER A 499 -21.53 -36.72 3.03
N SER A 500 -21.02 -37.12 1.88
CA SER A 500 -20.20 -38.33 1.78
C SER A 500 -18.98 -38.26 2.72
N VAL A 501 -18.40 -39.41 3.05
CA VAL A 501 -17.23 -39.49 3.93
C VAL A 501 -15.94 -39.33 3.14
N ALA A 502 -15.07 -38.44 3.59
CA ALA A 502 -13.66 -38.46 3.19
C ALA A 502 -12.93 -39.51 4.03
N THR A 503 -12.14 -40.38 3.40
CA THR A 503 -11.50 -41.51 4.10
C THR A 503 -9.98 -41.49 4.00
N VAL A 504 -9.30 -41.87 5.07
CA VAL A 504 -7.83 -42.04 5.13
C VAL A 504 -7.48 -43.31 5.89
N ALA A 505 -6.45 -44.03 5.44
CA ALA A 505 -5.92 -45.20 6.12
C ALA A 505 -4.60 -44.86 6.84
N THR A 506 -4.39 -45.43 8.02
CA THR A 506 -3.15 -45.30 8.78
C THR A 506 -2.94 -46.48 9.73
N ARG A 507 -1.72 -46.63 10.23
CA ARG A 507 -1.35 -47.64 11.21
C ARG A 507 -0.45 -47.02 12.26
N VAL A 508 -0.70 -47.33 13.53
CA VAL A 508 0.12 -46.84 14.66
C VAL A 508 1.10 -47.92 15.09
N VAL A 509 2.39 -47.61 15.05
CA VAL A 509 3.50 -48.45 15.52
C VAL A 509 4.51 -47.59 16.29
N PRO A 510 4.29 -47.37 17.60
CA PRO A 510 5.12 -46.44 18.37
C PRO A 510 6.60 -46.84 18.40
N PRO A 511 7.56 -45.91 18.23
CA PRO A 511 8.97 -46.18 18.49
C PRO A 511 9.23 -46.42 19.99
N VAL A 512 10.45 -46.86 20.32
CA VAL A 512 10.91 -46.89 21.73
C VAL A 512 11.03 -45.46 22.27
N SER A 513 10.84 -45.27 23.57
CA SER A 513 10.88 -43.95 24.23
C SER A 513 11.87 -43.95 25.40
N ASN A 514 12.11 -42.77 25.98
CA ASN A 514 12.95 -42.59 27.18
C ASN A 514 14.35 -43.23 27.10
N VAL A 515 14.99 -43.11 25.93
CA VAL A 515 16.30 -43.73 25.71
C VAL A 515 17.39 -43.02 26.52
N ARG A 516 18.13 -43.77 27.35
CA ARG A 516 19.23 -43.27 28.18
C ARG A 516 20.51 -44.06 27.94
N VAL A 517 21.65 -43.35 27.90
CA VAL A 517 22.98 -43.93 27.71
C VAL A 517 23.83 -43.69 28.96
N VAL A 518 24.39 -44.75 29.51
CA VAL A 518 25.37 -44.72 30.61
C VAL A 518 26.72 -45.11 30.03
N SER A 519 27.74 -44.28 30.25
CA SER A 519 29.08 -44.46 29.71
C SER A 519 30.07 -44.88 30.79
N GLU A 520 30.88 -45.88 30.45
CA GLU A 520 32.00 -46.42 31.21
C GLU A 520 33.26 -46.42 30.31
N PRO A 521 34.48 -46.65 30.83
CA PRO A 521 35.71 -46.56 30.04
C PRO A 521 35.71 -47.40 28.75
N THR A 522 35.12 -48.59 28.77
CA THR A 522 35.08 -49.53 27.63
C THR A 522 33.70 -50.12 27.39
N ARG A 523 32.65 -49.51 27.97
CA ARG A 523 31.28 -50.01 27.88
C ARG A 523 30.27 -48.87 27.72
N LEU A 524 29.19 -49.16 27.00
CA LEU A 524 28.00 -48.30 26.92
C LEU A 524 26.77 -49.13 27.29
N THR A 525 26.01 -48.70 28.28
CA THR A 525 24.72 -49.29 28.60
C THR A 525 23.60 -48.38 28.13
N VAL A 526 22.76 -48.89 27.23
CA VAL A 526 21.57 -48.19 26.72
C VAL A 526 20.32 -48.77 27.38
N ARG A 527 19.38 -47.91 27.77
CA ARG A 527 18.08 -48.26 28.36
C ARG A 527 16.96 -47.52 27.64
N TRP A 528 15.79 -48.10 27.51
CA TRP A 528 14.61 -47.51 26.84
C TRP A 528 13.31 -48.12 27.37
N ASP A 529 12.22 -47.41 27.10
CA ASP A 529 10.86 -47.88 27.34
C ASP A 529 10.23 -48.33 26.00
N SER A 530 9.42 -49.38 26.04
CA SER A 530 8.71 -49.91 24.85
C SER A 530 7.20 -49.91 25.11
N HIS A 531 6.39 -49.74 24.06
CA HIS A 531 4.94 -49.83 24.20
C HIS A 531 4.55 -51.28 24.59
N PRO A 532 3.49 -51.52 25.39
CA PRO A 532 3.10 -52.87 25.80
C PRO A 532 2.81 -53.84 24.64
N ALA A 533 2.43 -53.32 23.47
CA ALA A 533 2.18 -54.11 22.25
C ALA A 533 3.45 -54.42 21.42
N THR A 534 4.62 -53.92 21.83
CA THR A 534 5.89 -54.20 21.14
C THR A 534 6.24 -55.68 21.28
N ALA A 535 6.46 -56.37 20.17
CA ALA A 535 6.82 -57.78 20.15
C ALA A 535 8.30 -58.00 20.50
N ARG A 536 9.19 -57.17 19.95
CA ARG A 536 10.62 -57.11 20.28
C ARG A 536 11.23 -55.77 19.86
N VAL A 537 12.45 -55.50 20.33
CA VAL A 537 13.26 -54.37 19.88
C VAL A 537 14.54 -54.90 19.27
N ASP A 538 14.80 -54.58 18.00
CA ASP A 538 16.07 -54.88 17.36
C ASP A 538 17.07 -53.78 17.72
N VAL A 539 18.26 -54.16 18.20
CA VAL A 539 19.30 -53.20 18.60
C VAL A 539 20.60 -53.44 17.83
N VAL A 540 21.14 -52.38 17.24
CA VAL A 540 22.37 -52.42 16.45
C VAL A 540 23.32 -51.33 16.92
N GLN A 541 24.55 -51.70 17.25
CA GLN A 541 25.66 -50.77 17.50
C GLN A 541 26.39 -50.50 16.18
N VAL A 542 26.76 -49.25 15.92
CA VAL A 542 27.56 -48.81 14.78
C VAL A 542 28.79 -48.09 15.31
N ASP A 543 29.97 -48.52 14.90
CA ASP A 543 31.24 -47.87 15.25
C ASP A 543 31.58 -46.67 14.34
N SER A 544 32.69 -45.98 14.62
CA SER A 544 33.15 -44.84 13.84
C SER A 544 33.60 -45.19 12.41
N ALA A 545 33.82 -46.47 12.11
CA ALA A 545 34.10 -46.98 10.77
C ALA A 545 32.81 -47.38 10.01
N GLY A 546 31.64 -47.27 10.65
CA GLY A 546 30.35 -47.65 10.10
C GLY A 546 30.02 -49.14 10.22
N VAL A 547 30.83 -49.92 10.93
CA VAL A 547 30.60 -51.36 11.12
C VAL A 547 29.44 -51.55 12.09
N SER A 548 28.44 -52.32 11.66
CA SER A 548 27.23 -52.62 12.43
C SER A 548 27.31 -53.97 13.14
N THR A 549 27.10 -53.97 14.44
CA THR A 549 27.09 -55.15 15.32
C THR A 549 25.73 -55.28 15.99
N PRO A 550 24.97 -56.37 15.76
CA PRO A 550 23.70 -56.59 16.44
C PRO A 550 23.95 -56.89 17.92
N LEU A 551 23.14 -56.30 18.79
CA LEU A 551 23.19 -56.52 20.23
C LEU A 551 21.90 -57.16 20.71
N VAL A 552 22.01 -58.07 21.67
CA VAL A 552 20.84 -58.75 22.24
C VAL A 552 20.34 -57.95 23.44
N PRO A 553 19.17 -57.30 23.37
CA PRO A 553 18.60 -56.59 24.50
C PRO A 553 18.12 -57.58 25.57
N ASN A 554 18.17 -57.16 26.84
CA ASN A 554 17.55 -57.87 27.94
C ASN A 554 16.05 -57.59 28.02
N ARG A 555 15.34 -58.37 28.85
CA ARG A 555 13.88 -58.29 29.03
C ARG A 555 13.38 -56.98 29.65
N HIS A 556 14.26 -56.13 30.16
CA HIS A 556 13.91 -54.87 30.83
C HIS A 556 14.15 -53.64 29.94
N GLY A 557 14.27 -53.81 28.62
CA GLY A 557 14.50 -52.68 27.71
C GLY A 557 15.89 -52.08 27.87
N SER A 558 16.92 -52.92 27.94
CA SER A 558 18.30 -52.46 28.08
C SER A 558 19.29 -53.35 27.35
N VAL A 559 20.38 -52.76 26.87
CA VAL A 559 21.50 -53.48 26.26
C VAL A 559 22.83 -52.88 26.72
N THR A 560 23.85 -53.71 26.83
CA THR A 560 25.22 -53.26 27.14
C THR A 560 26.14 -53.65 25.98
N ALA A 561 26.79 -52.65 25.40
CA ALA A 561 27.88 -52.79 24.44
C ALA A 561 29.20 -52.83 25.21
N GLU A 562 29.99 -53.88 24.99
CA GLU A 562 31.29 -54.10 25.65
C GLU A 562 32.45 -54.11 24.66
N GLY A 563 33.68 -53.95 25.17
CA GLY A 563 34.89 -53.99 24.35
C GLY A 563 35.09 -52.74 23.50
N LEU A 564 34.52 -51.61 23.93
CA LEU A 564 34.56 -50.36 23.20
C LEU A 564 35.85 -49.59 23.47
N THR A 565 36.33 -48.84 22.46
CA THR A 565 37.52 -48.00 22.59
C THR A 565 37.17 -46.71 23.32
N THR A 566 37.90 -46.39 24.39
CA THR A 566 37.75 -45.14 25.15
C THR A 566 37.97 -43.93 24.24
N GLY A 567 37.06 -42.96 24.29
CA GLY A 567 37.10 -41.75 23.48
C GLY A 567 36.49 -41.89 22.07
N THR A 568 36.11 -43.10 21.64
CA THR A 568 35.50 -43.33 20.31
C THR A 568 33.97 -43.22 20.37
N PRO A 569 33.33 -42.45 19.48
CA PRO A 569 31.87 -42.40 19.41
C PRO A 569 31.26 -43.66 18.78
N TYR A 570 30.21 -44.19 19.40
CA TYR A 570 29.40 -45.30 18.89
C TYR A 570 27.92 -44.88 18.83
N VAL A 571 27.22 -45.30 17.78
CA VAL A 571 25.77 -45.08 17.62
C VAL A 571 25.03 -46.38 17.94
N VAL A 572 23.99 -46.30 18.74
CA VAL A 572 23.09 -47.43 19.00
C VAL A 572 21.72 -47.11 18.39
N ALA A 573 21.31 -47.93 17.42
CA ALA A 573 20.03 -47.85 16.73
C ALA A 573 19.04 -48.87 17.30
N LEU A 574 17.85 -48.41 17.70
CA LEU A 574 16.80 -49.21 18.31
C LEU A 574 15.55 -49.18 17.41
N THR A 575 15.02 -50.36 17.07
CA THR A 575 13.82 -50.49 16.21
C THR A 575 12.79 -51.36 16.90
N ALA A 576 11.66 -50.79 17.32
CA ALA A 576 10.54 -51.57 17.84
C ALA A 576 9.83 -52.32 16.71
N ARG A 577 9.49 -53.60 16.94
CA ARG A 577 8.77 -54.47 16.02
C ARG A 577 7.41 -54.83 16.59
N TYR A 578 6.38 -54.82 15.75
CA TYR A 578 5.01 -55.13 16.09
C TYR A 578 4.48 -56.25 15.19
N VAL A 579 3.61 -57.10 15.74
CA VAL A 579 2.87 -58.09 14.96
C VAL A 579 1.60 -57.42 14.42
N THR A 580 1.35 -57.58 13.12
CA THR A 580 0.22 -57.00 12.39
C THR A 580 -0.46 -58.09 11.55
N GLU A 581 -1.67 -57.84 11.05
CA GLU A 581 -2.35 -58.79 10.15
C GLU A 581 -1.58 -59.07 8.85
N ALA A 582 -0.79 -58.09 8.39
CA ALA A 582 0.06 -58.20 7.20
C ALA A 582 1.46 -58.81 7.49
N GLY A 583 1.73 -59.26 8.72
CA GLY A 583 3.05 -59.76 9.16
C GLY A 583 3.69 -58.83 10.20
N GLU A 584 5.01 -58.62 10.13
CA GLU A 584 5.70 -57.71 11.06
C GLU A 584 5.78 -56.28 10.54
N ALA A 585 5.54 -55.29 11.41
CA ALA A 585 5.77 -53.89 11.14
C ALA A 585 6.91 -53.33 12.00
N ALA A 586 7.73 -52.47 11.40
CA ALA A 586 8.80 -51.76 12.09
C ALA A 586 8.33 -50.35 12.45
N ALA A 587 8.58 -49.92 13.68
CA ALA A 587 8.51 -48.52 14.04
C ALA A 587 9.72 -47.75 13.48
N GLU A 588 9.66 -46.42 13.59
CA GLU A 588 10.79 -45.56 13.30
C GLU A 588 12.02 -45.92 14.16
N VAL A 589 13.21 -45.81 13.56
CA VAL A 589 14.48 -46.15 14.20
C VAL A 589 14.94 -45.01 15.10
N VAL A 590 15.05 -45.26 16.40
CA VAL A 590 15.61 -44.32 17.38
C VAL A 590 17.12 -44.52 17.47
N ARG A 591 17.90 -43.43 17.36
CA ARG A 591 19.37 -43.47 17.40
C ARG A 591 19.92 -42.66 18.56
N VAL A 592 20.85 -43.22 19.31
CA VAL A 592 21.57 -42.54 20.38
C VAL A 592 23.07 -42.73 20.24
N THR A 593 23.85 -41.68 20.56
CA THR A 593 25.31 -41.72 20.51
C THR A 593 25.89 -41.82 21.91
N GLY A 594 26.85 -42.72 22.13
CA GLY A 594 27.62 -42.82 23.35
C GLY A 594 29.12 -42.83 23.06
N ILE A 595 29.90 -42.19 23.95
CA ILE A 595 31.37 -42.21 23.91
C ILE A 595 31.85 -42.87 25.21
N PRO A 596 32.53 -44.03 25.17
CA PRO A 596 33.12 -44.66 26.36
C PRO A 596 34.19 -43.75 26.96
N ARG A 597 34.12 -43.41 28.25
CA ARG A 597 35.11 -42.52 28.90
C ARG A 597 35.22 -42.75 30.41
N GLY A 598 36.39 -42.38 30.98
CA GLY A 598 36.68 -42.41 32.42
C GLY A 598 36.23 -41.14 33.16
N GLN A 599 36.79 -40.86 34.34
CA GLN A 599 36.51 -39.63 35.09
C GLN A 599 37.41 -38.46 34.63
N ALA A 600 36.82 -37.28 34.44
CA ALA A 600 37.56 -36.05 34.10
C ALA A 600 38.49 -35.63 35.25
N ARG A 601 39.66 -35.05 34.93
CA ARG A 601 40.68 -34.63 35.91
C ARG A 601 41.30 -33.27 35.55
N PRO A 602 41.75 -32.47 36.55
CA PRO A 602 42.45 -31.21 36.30
C PRO A 602 43.84 -31.43 35.71
N VAL A 603 44.30 -30.48 34.90
CA VAL A 603 45.67 -30.46 34.35
C VAL A 603 46.66 -29.95 35.40
N PRO A 604 47.64 -30.76 35.86
CA PRO A 604 48.51 -30.43 36.99
C PRO A 604 49.60 -29.41 36.68
N MET A 605 49.96 -29.24 35.40
CA MET A 605 51.06 -28.37 34.99
C MET A 605 50.75 -27.77 33.62
N LEU A 606 50.89 -26.46 33.52
CA LEU A 606 50.76 -25.68 32.30
C LEU A 606 52.08 -24.92 32.13
N THR A 607 52.63 -24.88 30.92
CA THR A 607 53.81 -24.06 30.61
C THR A 607 53.41 -23.02 29.57
N VAL A 608 53.62 -21.73 29.87
CA VAL A 608 53.32 -20.62 28.95
C VAL A 608 54.57 -19.78 28.70
N ARG A 609 54.90 -19.55 27.43
CA ARG A 609 56.07 -18.74 27.04
C ARG A 609 55.78 -17.87 25.81
N ARG A 610 56.39 -16.69 25.75
CA ARG A 610 56.39 -15.83 24.56
C ARG A 610 57.15 -16.50 23.42
N VAL A 611 56.66 -16.31 22.20
CA VAL A 611 57.34 -16.67 20.95
C VAL A 611 57.64 -15.38 20.18
N ASP A 612 58.85 -15.23 19.68
CA ASP A 612 59.23 -14.11 18.81
C ASP A 612 58.93 -14.50 17.35
N ASP A 613 57.93 -13.86 16.74
CA ASP A 613 57.54 -14.10 15.34
C ASP A 613 57.18 -12.77 14.66
N ALA A 614 57.98 -12.38 13.66
CA ALA A 614 57.75 -11.33 12.64
C ALA A 614 56.98 -10.03 13.02
N GLY A 615 56.91 -9.65 14.29
CA GLY A 615 56.19 -8.45 14.78
C GLY A 615 54.90 -8.73 15.56
N ASP A 616 54.40 -9.97 15.57
CA ASP A 616 53.19 -10.36 16.29
C ASP A 616 53.50 -10.81 17.73
N LEU A 617 52.59 -10.51 18.66
CA LEU A 617 52.68 -10.97 20.05
C LEU A 617 52.03 -12.34 20.17
N LEU A 618 52.84 -13.40 20.20
CA LEU A 618 52.39 -14.79 20.31
C LEU A 618 52.89 -15.47 21.58
N ILE A 619 52.17 -16.49 22.03
CA ILE A 619 52.60 -17.42 23.09
C ILE A 619 52.44 -18.88 22.67
N ASP A 620 53.27 -19.75 23.26
CA ASP A 620 53.06 -21.20 23.32
C ASP A 620 52.53 -21.57 24.70
N ALA A 621 51.41 -22.30 24.76
CA ALA A 621 50.89 -22.94 25.96
C ALA A 621 50.91 -24.47 25.79
N SER A 622 51.46 -25.23 26.74
CA SER A 622 51.58 -26.70 26.63
C SER A 622 51.35 -27.44 27.96
N TRP A 623 50.75 -28.63 27.89
CA TRP A 623 50.37 -29.49 29.02
C TRP A 623 50.36 -30.99 28.65
N LYS A 624 50.13 -31.89 29.62
CA LYS A 624 49.97 -33.34 29.37
C LYS A 624 48.51 -33.71 29.07
N PRO A 625 48.21 -34.60 28.09
CA PRO A 625 46.84 -34.97 27.73
C PRO A 625 46.03 -35.58 28.89
N VAL A 626 44.70 -35.43 28.84
CA VAL A 626 43.75 -36.10 29.74
C VAL A 626 42.91 -37.08 28.91
N ASP A 627 43.04 -38.38 29.16
CA ASP A 627 42.44 -39.42 28.32
C ASP A 627 40.91 -39.28 28.21
N GLY A 628 40.42 -39.11 26.97
CA GLY A 628 38.99 -38.97 26.68
C GLY A 628 38.38 -37.61 27.00
N PHE A 629 39.20 -36.60 27.30
CA PHE A 629 38.75 -35.23 27.61
C PHE A 629 39.58 -34.18 26.86
N ASP A 630 38.88 -33.17 26.36
CA ASP A 630 39.53 -32.00 25.76
C ASP A 630 40.02 -31.05 26.86
N VAL A 631 41.14 -30.39 26.61
CA VAL A 631 41.66 -29.33 27.48
C VAL A 631 41.75 -28.03 26.68
N GLU A 632 41.25 -26.95 27.27
CA GLU A 632 41.29 -25.61 26.71
C GLU A 632 42.17 -24.70 27.58
N VAL A 633 42.97 -23.83 26.97
CA VAL A 633 43.69 -22.79 27.71
C VAL A 633 42.89 -21.50 27.66
N TRP A 634 42.63 -20.92 28.83
CA TRP A 634 41.91 -19.67 29.02
C TRP A 634 42.83 -18.62 29.61
N HIS A 635 42.63 -17.35 29.29
CA HIS A 635 43.42 -16.25 29.84
C HIS A 635 42.54 -15.14 30.44
N PHE A 636 42.99 -14.59 31.56
CA PHE A 636 42.26 -13.66 32.40
C PHE A 636 43.10 -12.42 32.71
N ASP A 637 42.46 -11.25 32.87
CA ASP A 637 43.12 -10.00 33.30
C ASP A 637 43.64 -10.09 34.75
N GLN A 638 42.94 -10.83 35.60
CA GLN A 638 43.31 -11.09 37.00
C GLN A 638 43.33 -12.60 37.25
N ALA A 639 44.06 -13.04 38.28
CA ALA A 639 44.04 -14.43 38.71
C ALA A 639 42.60 -14.84 39.06
N PRO A 640 42.05 -15.90 38.45
CA PRO A 640 40.70 -16.36 38.79
C PRO A 640 40.58 -16.75 40.27
N GLU A 641 39.42 -16.50 40.87
CA GLU A 641 39.13 -16.90 42.26
C GLU A 641 38.97 -18.43 42.42
N TRP A 642 38.84 -19.17 41.31
CA TRP A 642 38.68 -20.62 41.32
C TRP A 642 40.00 -21.33 41.55
N GLY A 643 40.03 -22.21 42.56
CA GLY A 643 41.20 -23.03 42.87
C GLY A 643 41.36 -24.23 41.93
N TYR A 644 42.58 -24.78 41.90
CA TYR A 644 42.89 -26.05 41.22
C TYR A 644 41.91 -27.18 41.59
N GLY A 645 41.42 -27.91 40.60
CA GLY A 645 40.46 -29.01 40.74
C GLY A 645 38.99 -28.59 40.86
N SER A 646 38.69 -27.28 40.94
CA SER A 646 37.32 -26.79 41.03
C SER A 646 36.54 -27.09 39.76
N ARG A 647 35.26 -27.45 39.90
CA ARG A 647 34.31 -27.53 38.79
C ARG A 647 33.58 -26.20 38.64
N VAL A 648 33.66 -25.63 37.45
CA VAL A 648 33.13 -24.30 37.16
C VAL A 648 32.24 -24.38 35.93
N PRO A 649 30.99 -23.88 36.00
CA PRO A 649 30.14 -23.78 34.81
C PRO A 649 30.78 -22.95 33.72
N TYR A 650 30.71 -23.42 32.47
CA TYR A 650 31.29 -22.71 31.32
C TYR A 650 30.86 -21.24 31.18
N PRO A 651 29.59 -20.86 31.45
CA PRO A 651 29.17 -19.46 31.43
C PRO A 651 29.99 -18.55 32.36
N ALA A 652 30.42 -19.05 33.52
CA ALA A 652 31.26 -18.29 34.44
C ALA A 652 32.68 -18.13 33.89
N ILE A 653 33.24 -19.18 33.27
CA ILE A 653 34.56 -19.15 32.60
C ILE A 653 34.57 -18.12 31.46
N THR A 654 33.55 -18.16 30.59
CA THR A 654 33.41 -17.23 29.46
C THR A 654 33.16 -15.79 29.88
N ALA A 655 32.51 -15.58 31.04
CA ALA A 655 32.27 -14.23 31.55
C ALA A 655 33.53 -13.60 32.15
N ALA A 656 34.43 -14.41 32.72
CA ALA A 656 35.62 -13.93 33.40
C ALA A 656 36.85 -13.76 32.48
N GLY A 657 36.94 -14.49 31.38
CA GLY A 657 38.11 -14.44 30.50
C GLY A 657 37.86 -14.96 29.09
N SER A 658 38.95 -15.10 28.34
CA SER A 658 38.92 -15.48 26.92
C SER A 658 39.72 -16.75 26.67
N ARG A 659 39.22 -17.60 25.77
CA ARG A 659 39.96 -18.79 25.34
C ARG A 659 41.13 -18.39 24.45
N LEU A 660 42.30 -18.95 24.72
CA LEU A 660 43.46 -18.85 23.84
C LEU A 660 43.17 -19.62 22.55
N ALA A 661 42.79 -18.88 21.52
CA ALA A 661 42.62 -19.41 20.17
C ALA A 661 43.99 -19.48 19.48
N GLY A 662 44.25 -20.55 18.74
CA GLY A 662 45.56 -20.73 18.15
C GLY A 662 45.75 -22.02 17.38
N ARG A 663 46.93 -22.15 16.77
CA ARG A 663 47.36 -23.35 16.07
C ARG A 663 47.72 -24.43 17.08
N ASP A 664 47.27 -25.65 16.82
CA ASP A 664 47.68 -26.84 17.57
C ASP A 664 49.18 -27.11 17.38
N ILE A 665 49.90 -27.24 18.49
CA ILE A 665 51.33 -27.56 18.56
C ILE A 665 51.57 -28.86 19.35
N SER A 666 50.54 -29.70 19.46
CA SER A 666 50.57 -30.97 20.16
C SER A 666 51.58 -31.95 19.56
N THR A 667 52.08 -32.82 20.42
CA THR A 667 53.03 -33.91 20.17
C THR A 667 52.49 -35.19 20.83
N ASP A 668 53.09 -36.34 20.54
CA ASP A 668 52.67 -37.62 21.13
C ASP A 668 52.69 -37.65 22.67
N ARG A 669 53.44 -36.75 23.31
CA ARG A 669 53.61 -36.71 24.78
C ARG A 669 52.97 -35.49 25.46
N HIS A 670 52.63 -34.45 24.71
CA HIS A 670 52.12 -33.18 25.25
C HIS A 670 51.13 -32.58 24.26
N GLN A 671 50.03 -32.03 24.79
CA GLN A 671 49.17 -31.15 24.02
C GLN A 671 49.64 -29.70 24.12
N GLY A 672 49.29 -28.88 23.13
CA GLY A 672 49.61 -27.46 23.20
C GLY A 672 48.92 -26.62 22.13
N VAL A 673 48.87 -25.32 22.40
CA VAL A 673 48.31 -24.31 21.49
C VAL A 673 49.26 -23.11 21.39
N ARG A 674 49.45 -22.61 20.17
CA ARG A 674 50.15 -21.34 19.86
C ARG A 674 49.15 -20.29 19.42
N GLY A 675 49.00 -19.21 20.17
CA GLY A 675 47.99 -18.19 19.92
C GLY A 675 48.49 -16.75 20.07
N PRO A 676 47.83 -15.78 19.40
CA PRO A 676 48.10 -14.36 19.58
C PRO A 676 47.58 -13.86 20.92
N VAL A 677 48.27 -12.85 21.46
CA VAL A 677 47.97 -12.25 22.76
C VAL A 677 48.06 -10.73 22.70
N THR A 678 47.38 -10.06 23.61
CA THR A 678 47.54 -8.62 23.80
C THR A 678 48.70 -8.33 24.73
N ALA A 679 49.26 -7.13 24.64
CA ALA A 679 50.16 -6.63 25.67
C ALA A 679 49.46 -6.56 27.04
N GLY A 680 50.24 -6.59 28.12
CA GLY A 680 49.78 -6.57 29.51
C GLY A 680 50.05 -7.87 30.27
N LEU A 681 49.71 -7.89 31.56
CA LEU A 681 49.78 -9.08 32.42
C LEU A 681 48.51 -9.92 32.25
N ARG A 682 48.67 -11.21 31.97
CA ARG A 682 47.57 -12.17 31.85
C ARG A 682 47.85 -13.42 32.68
N HIS A 683 46.79 -14.06 33.16
CA HIS A 683 46.83 -15.31 33.90
C HIS A 683 46.24 -16.42 33.02
N TYR A 684 47.04 -17.43 32.67
CA TYR A 684 46.63 -18.51 31.78
C TYR A 684 46.29 -19.76 32.57
N VAL A 685 45.12 -20.37 32.32
CA VAL A 685 44.61 -21.53 33.06
C VAL A 685 44.19 -22.62 32.09
N ALA A 686 44.62 -23.87 32.38
CA ALA A 686 44.14 -25.04 31.65
C ALA A 686 42.80 -25.52 32.22
N ILE A 687 41.79 -25.71 31.37
CA ILE A 687 40.45 -26.16 31.74
C ILE A 687 40.14 -27.47 31.03
N THR A 688 39.94 -28.55 31.79
CA THR A 688 39.48 -29.84 31.23
C THR A 688 37.97 -29.82 31.06
N ARG A 689 37.45 -30.08 29.85
CA ARG A 689 36.01 -30.03 29.57
C ARG A 689 35.29 -31.24 30.16
N ASP A 690 34.21 -31.04 30.90
CA ASP A 690 33.36 -32.13 31.41
C ASP A 690 31.87 -31.75 31.31
N GLY A 691 31.30 -31.93 30.11
CA GLY A 691 29.91 -31.57 29.83
C GLY A 691 29.70 -30.03 29.91
N PRO A 692 28.72 -29.53 30.69
CA PRO A 692 28.47 -28.09 30.84
C PRO A 692 29.46 -27.39 31.80
N GLU A 693 30.34 -28.14 32.47
CA GLU A 693 31.32 -27.63 33.41
C GLU A 693 32.75 -27.84 32.90
N GLY A 694 33.69 -27.03 33.38
CA GLY A 694 35.12 -27.22 33.20
C GLY A 694 35.80 -27.47 34.54
N ILE A 695 36.82 -28.34 34.56
CA ILE A 695 37.66 -28.57 35.73
C ILE A 695 38.91 -27.68 35.63
N VAL A 696 39.12 -26.84 36.64
CA VAL A 696 40.22 -25.87 36.71
C VAL A 696 41.55 -26.58 36.95
N GLY A 697 42.54 -26.36 36.09
CA GLY A 697 43.91 -26.86 36.18
C GLY A 697 44.90 -25.79 36.66
N ALA A 698 46.19 -25.97 36.32
CA ALA A 698 47.27 -25.05 36.69
C ALA A 698 47.08 -23.65 36.09
N CYS A 699 47.52 -22.62 36.82
CA CYS A 699 47.46 -21.20 36.47
C CYS A 699 48.88 -20.62 36.37
N GLU A 700 49.22 -20.00 35.22
CA GLU A 700 50.53 -19.41 34.94
C GLU A 700 50.41 -17.93 34.54
N PRO A 701 51.05 -17.00 35.28
CA PRO A 701 51.07 -15.57 34.92
C PRO A 701 52.17 -15.25 33.89
N LEU A 702 51.84 -14.43 32.89
CA LEU A 702 52.81 -13.94 31.90
C LEU A 702 52.52 -12.49 31.49
N GLY A 703 53.53 -11.62 31.64
CA GLY A 703 53.51 -10.24 31.16
C GLY A 703 54.07 -10.09 29.75
N ILE A 704 53.31 -9.47 28.86
CA ILE A 704 53.70 -9.21 27.46
C ILE A 704 53.88 -7.70 27.26
N CYS A 705 55.12 -7.28 27.00
CA CYS A 705 55.45 -5.87 26.74
C CYS A 705 55.52 -5.60 25.23
N PRO A 706 54.87 -4.52 24.72
CA PRO A 706 54.80 -4.24 23.28
C PRO A 706 56.14 -3.71 22.75
N PRO A 707 56.49 -3.94 21.47
CA PRO A 707 57.67 -3.34 20.87
C PRO A 707 57.54 -1.80 20.74
N LEU A 708 58.68 -1.10 20.66
CA LEU A 708 58.70 0.35 20.40
C LEU A 708 58.61 0.66 18.91
N HIS A 709 57.80 1.67 18.58
CA HIS A 709 57.55 2.12 17.21
C HIS A 709 57.90 3.60 17.03
N ASP A 710 58.09 4.00 15.76
CA ASP A 710 58.34 5.38 15.33
C ASP A 710 59.51 6.05 16.05
N VAL A 711 60.57 5.27 16.30
CA VAL A 711 61.77 5.78 16.97
C VAL A 711 62.58 6.62 15.99
N ASP A 712 62.72 7.90 16.31
CA ASP A 712 63.49 8.88 15.55
C ASP A 712 64.57 9.53 16.43
N ALA A 713 65.66 9.97 15.81
CA ALA A 713 66.78 10.59 16.50
C ALA A 713 67.34 11.76 15.70
N GLU A 714 67.27 12.94 16.29
CA GLU A 714 67.78 14.17 15.70
C GLU A 714 69.01 14.66 16.47
N ARG A 715 70.06 15.04 15.72
CA ARG A 715 71.29 15.61 16.30
C ARG A 715 71.28 17.14 16.18
N PHE A 716 71.50 17.79 17.32
CA PHE A 716 71.75 19.21 17.47
C PHE A 716 73.15 19.42 18.06
N GLN A 717 74.17 19.45 17.19
CA GLN A 717 75.58 19.54 17.58
C GLN A 717 75.99 18.42 18.57
N ASP A 718 76.14 18.73 19.85
CA ASP A 718 76.57 17.83 20.93
C ASP A 718 75.41 17.15 21.67
N LEU A 719 74.16 17.47 21.32
CA LEU A 719 72.95 16.88 21.88
C LEU A 719 72.22 16.02 20.85
N VAL A 720 71.77 14.83 21.25
CA VAL A 720 70.81 14.03 20.48
C VAL A 720 69.49 13.99 21.22
N VAL A 721 68.40 14.23 20.50
CA VAL A 721 67.04 14.08 21.02
C VAL A 721 66.41 12.88 20.34
N LEU A 722 66.04 11.86 21.13
CA LEU A 722 65.27 10.73 20.66
C LEU A 722 63.80 10.95 20.94
N SER A 723 62.97 10.62 19.96
CA SER A 723 61.52 10.58 20.11
C SER A 723 60.98 9.24 19.61
N TRP A 724 59.86 8.81 20.16
CA TRP A 724 59.12 7.62 19.77
C TRP A 724 57.65 7.75 20.12
N ARG A 725 56.83 6.87 19.54
CA ARG A 725 55.43 6.74 19.94
C ARG A 725 55.34 5.97 21.25
N TRP A 726 54.70 6.56 22.27
CA TRP A 726 54.61 5.92 23.59
C TRP A 726 53.81 4.61 23.53
N PRO A 727 54.32 3.49 24.11
CA PRO A 727 53.74 2.15 23.97
C PRO A 727 52.39 1.94 24.68
N GLY A 728 52.07 2.76 25.67
CA GLY A 728 50.85 2.68 26.49
C GLY A 728 51.09 3.32 27.85
N PRO A 729 50.07 3.95 28.50
CA PRO A 729 50.23 4.59 29.80
C PRO A 729 50.71 3.64 30.92
N GLU A 730 50.50 2.34 30.74
CA GLU A 730 50.84 1.24 31.65
C GLU A 730 52.26 0.69 31.48
N PHE A 731 53.05 1.22 30.53
CA PHE A 731 54.43 0.76 30.29
C PHE A 731 55.44 1.88 30.50
N ASP A 732 56.61 1.49 31.00
CA ASP A 732 57.80 2.33 31.04
C ASP A 732 58.71 2.03 29.85
N VAL A 733 59.54 2.99 29.46
CA VAL A 733 60.59 2.78 28.46
C VAL A 733 61.96 2.85 29.13
N VAL A 734 62.73 1.77 28.99
CA VAL A 734 64.12 1.72 29.44
C VAL A 734 65.03 1.99 28.26
N ALA A 735 65.77 3.09 28.33
CA ALA A 735 66.79 3.48 27.39
C ALA A 735 68.18 3.24 27.98
N ARG A 736 69.07 2.62 27.21
CA ARG A 736 70.49 2.44 27.53
C ARG A 736 71.32 2.98 26.39
N TRP A 737 72.33 3.79 26.65
CA TRP A 737 73.16 4.37 25.59
C TRP A 737 74.65 4.30 25.86
N THR A 738 75.44 4.45 24.80
CA THR A 738 76.90 4.47 24.81
C THR A 738 77.42 5.37 23.68
N GLY A 739 78.32 6.30 24.00
CA GLY A 739 78.97 7.22 23.04
C GLY A 739 80.21 7.93 23.63
N PRO A 740 80.84 8.87 22.91
CA PRO A 740 82.08 9.55 23.34
C PRO A 740 81.95 10.33 24.65
N ALA A 741 80.77 10.88 24.94
CA ALA A 741 80.49 11.57 26.19
C ALA A 741 80.22 10.62 27.38
N GLY A 742 80.09 9.30 27.14
CA GLY A 742 79.88 8.28 28.17
C GLY A 742 78.79 7.25 27.85
N GLN A 743 78.47 6.40 28.84
CA GLN A 743 77.35 5.45 28.82
C GLN A 743 76.33 5.77 29.91
N GLY A 744 75.07 5.41 29.71
CA GLY A 744 74.00 5.66 30.70
C GLY A 744 72.77 4.78 30.50
N GLU A 745 71.94 4.72 31.55
CA GLU A 745 70.61 4.07 31.52
C GLU A 745 69.58 5.03 32.12
N ARG A 746 68.39 5.04 31.52
CA ARG A 746 67.25 5.77 32.05
C ARG A 746 65.96 5.02 31.79
N ARG A 747 65.19 4.79 32.86
CA ARG A 747 63.78 4.38 32.77
C ARG A 747 62.92 5.63 32.74
N LEU A 748 62.10 5.78 31.71
CA LEU A 748 61.21 6.90 31.49
C LEU A 748 59.77 6.44 31.70
N THR A 749 59.01 7.28 32.41
CA THR A 749 57.55 7.24 32.42
C THR A 749 57.01 8.13 31.30
N HIS A 750 55.76 7.94 30.90
CA HIS A 750 55.14 8.76 29.85
C HIS A 750 55.13 10.26 30.21
N ALA A 751 54.88 10.58 31.48
CA ALA A 751 54.86 11.95 31.97
C ALA A 751 56.24 12.63 31.85
N ALA A 752 57.32 11.93 32.24
CA ALA A 752 58.68 12.45 32.10
C ALA A 752 59.07 12.66 30.63
N TYR A 753 58.74 11.69 29.76
CA TYR A 753 58.99 11.78 28.33
C TYR A 753 58.30 12.98 27.66
N ARG A 754 57.03 13.26 28.03
CA ARG A 754 56.29 14.42 27.52
C ARG A 754 56.83 15.74 28.05
N ALA A 755 57.17 15.82 29.33
CA ALA A 755 57.67 17.04 29.95
C ALA A 755 59.00 17.51 29.32
N GLU A 756 59.85 16.57 28.90
CA GLU A 756 61.18 16.86 28.33
C GLU A 756 61.19 16.96 26.79
N GLY A 757 60.05 16.69 26.14
CA GLY A 757 59.92 16.70 24.69
C GLY A 757 60.76 15.62 24.01
N GLY A 758 60.86 14.43 24.61
CA GLY A 758 61.72 13.34 24.16
C GLY A 758 62.82 12.98 25.16
N LEU A 759 63.64 11.98 24.81
CA LEU A 759 64.84 11.63 25.57
C LEU A 759 66.03 12.41 25.02
N ARG A 760 66.59 13.30 25.84
CA ARG A 760 67.76 14.13 25.47
C ARG A 760 69.04 13.49 26.02
N ILE A 761 70.01 13.24 25.14
CA ILE A 761 71.29 12.61 25.47
C ILE A 761 72.43 13.52 25.02
N PRO A 762 73.22 14.09 25.94
CA PRO A 762 74.49 14.73 25.61
C PRO A 762 75.46 13.66 25.05
N CYS A 763 75.98 13.88 23.85
CA CYS A 763 76.75 12.88 23.11
C CYS A 763 78.08 13.41 22.53
N GLY A 764 78.34 14.72 22.57
CA GLY A 764 79.53 15.32 21.96
C GLY A 764 79.52 15.20 20.43
N GLY A 765 80.67 15.39 19.78
CA GLY A 765 80.77 15.42 18.31
C GLY A 765 80.76 14.07 17.58
N GLY A 766 80.85 12.93 18.29
CA GLY A 766 80.99 11.59 17.70
C GLY A 766 79.74 10.72 17.79
N ASP A 767 79.84 9.48 17.30
CA ASP A 767 78.71 8.54 17.13
C ASP A 767 78.07 8.10 18.46
N LEU A 768 76.73 7.92 18.48
CA LEU A 768 75.95 7.49 19.65
C LEU A 768 75.14 6.23 19.34
N LYS A 769 75.14 5.24 20.24
CA LYS A 769 74.28 4.06 20.19
C LYS A 769 73.29 4.04 21.35
N VAL A 770 72.01 3.79 21.07
CA VAL A 770 70.93 3.72 22.07
C VAL A 770 70.13 2.42 21.90
N VAL A 771 69.85 1.72 22.99
CA VAL A 771 69.00 0.52 23.06
C VAL A 771 67.77 0.85 23.88
N LEU A 772 66.59 0.68 23.30
CA LEU A 772 65.30 0.93 23.92
C LEU A 772 64.53 -0.38 24.09
N THR A 773 63.90 -0.56 25.26
CA THR A 773 62.93 -1.64 25.53
C THR A 773 61.75 -1.08 26.29
N THR A 774 60.54 -1.54 26.00
CA THR A 774 59.42 -1.33 26.92
C THR A 774 59.51 -2.32 28.06
N ALA A 775 59.07 -1.92 29.24
CA ALA A 775 59.06 -2.74 30.43
C ALA A 775 57.75 -2.51 31.19
N THR A 776 57.34 -3.49 31.98
CA THR A 776 56.28 -3.27 32.96
C THR A 776 56.72 -2.24 34.01
N PRO A 777 55.78 -1.50 34.62
CA PRO A 777 56.06 -0.65 35.76
C PRO A 777 56.68 -1.50 36.88
N VAL A 778 57.48 -0.87 37.74
CA VAL A 778 58.25 -1.56 38.79
C VAL A 778 57.37 -2.54 39.60
N GLY A 779 57.74 -3.82 39.59
CA GLY A 779 57.01 -4.94 40.23
C GLY A 779 57.90 -6.19 40.38
N ALA A 780 57.34 -7.33 40.82
CA ALA A 780 58.11 -8.54 41.17
C ALA A 780 58.80 -9.24 39.99
N THR A 781 58.37 -9.01 38.75
CA THR A 781 59.00 -9.55 37.54
C THR A 781 59.12 -8.44 36.49
N ASP A 782 60.33 -8.22 35.98
CA ASP A 782 60.65 -7.17 35.01
C ASP A 782 60.50 -7.72 33.58
N TRP A 783 59.26 -7.88 33.11
CA TRP A 783 59.00 -8.32 31.74
C TRP A 783 59.40 -7.21 30.75
N ARG A 784 60.10 -7.58 29.66
CA ARG A 784 60.64 -6.64 28.68
C ARG A 784 60.23 -7.01 27.25
N SER A 785 60.09 -5.99 26.41
CA SER A 785 59.95 -6.18 24.96
C SER A 785 61.28 -6.61 24.33
N PRO A 786 61.26 -7.03 23.05
CA PRO A 786 62.46 -7.11 22.24
C PRO A 786 63.19 -5.76 22.20
N LYS A 787 64.51 -5.80 22.01
CA LYS A 787 65.39 -4.63 21.98
C LYS A 787 65.24 -3.86 20.66
N ARG A 788 65.05 -2.54 20.74
CA ARG A 788 65.17 -1.62 19.60
C ARG A 788 66.48 -0.85 19.67
N VAL A 789 67.29 -0.87 18.61
CA VAL A 789 68.62 -0.22 18.58
C VAL A 789 68.58 0.97 17.63
N VAL A 790 69.15 2.10 18.06
CA VAL A 790 69.27 3.37 17.31
C VAL A 790 70.73 3.79 17.28
N GLU A 791 71.23 4.19 16.12
CA GLU A 791 72.62 4.67 15.92
C GLU A 791 72.61 6.05 15.27
N VAL A 792 73.34 7.02 15.85
CA VAL A 792 73.36 8.43 15.40
C VAL A 792 74.79 8.87 15.09
N LYS A 793 75.03 9.36 13.87
CA LYS A 793 76.35 9.80 13.36
C LYS A 793 76.77 11.19 13.85
N GLY A 794 78.08 11.46 13.94
CA GLY A 794 78.68 12.77 14.30
C GLY A 794 78.59 13.89 13.23
N SER A 795 79.02 15.12 13.57
CA SER A 795 78.95 16.32 12.69
C SER A 795 80.33 16.77 12.13
N PRO A 796 80.42 17.34 10.89
CA PRO A 796 81.69 17.74 10.28
C PRO A 796 82.22 19.13 10.75
N PRO A 797 83.54 19.40 10.62
CA PRO A 797 84.19 20.66 11.02
C PRO A 797 83.92 21.87 10.09
N THR A 798 84.26 23.10 10.53
CA THR A 798 84.03 24.38 9.80
C THR A 798 85.33 25.13 9.45
N VAL A 799 85.36 25.89 8.34
CA VAL A 799 86.53 26.69 7.87
C VAL A 799 86.09 28.10 7.43
N HIS A 800 86.74 29.15 7.94
CA HIS A 800 86.49 30.57 7.63
C HIS A 800 87.55 31.13 6.68
N TYR A 801 87.23 32.13 5.84
CA TYR A 801 88.23 32.79 4.98
C TYR A 801 88.00 34.29 4.78
N GLU A 802 89.04 35.06 4.44
CA GLU A 802 89.02 36.51 4.22
C GLU A 802 89.63 36.92 2.88
N VAL A 803 89.23 38.07 2.31
CA VAL A 803 89.67 38.58 1.00
C VAL A 803 90.18 40.03 1.11
N THR A 804 91.38 40.30 0.57
CA THR A 804 92.06 41.61 0.62
C THR A 804 92.55 42.04 -0.76
N TRP A 805 92.35 43.33 -1.12
CA TRP A 805 92.63 43.86 -2.46
C TRP A 805 93.91 44.69 -2.55
N ALA A 806 94.73 44.48 -3.58
CA ALA A 806 95.88 45.33 -3.91
C ALA A 806 95.55 46.26 -5.09
N LYS A 807 95.65 47.59 -4.88
CA LYS A 807 95.21 48.64 -5.84
C LYS A 807 96.38 49.24 -6.65
N GLY A 808 96.15 49.52 -7.93
CA GLY A 808 97.13 50.17 -8.83
C GLY A 808 97.12 51.71 -8.76
N MET A 809 97.99 52.37 -9.53
CA MET A 809 98.29 53.82 -9.45
C MET A 809 97.08 54.76 -9.71
N LEU A 810 95.95 54.23 -10.22
CA LEU A 810 94.67 54.93 -10.44
C LEU A 810 93.55 54.43 -9.49
N GLY A 811 93.88 53.72 -8.42
CA GLY A 811 92.94 53.28 -7.37
C GLY A 811 92.15 52.01 -7.65
N LYS A 812 92.21 51.45 -8.87
CA LYS A 812 91.52 50.21 -9.25
C LYS A 812 92.24 48.96 -8.70
N PRO A 813 91.53 47.95 -8.18
CA PRO A 813 92.14 46.69 -7.76
C PRO A 813 92.85 46.00 -8.94
N LYS A 814 94.10 45.58 -8.74
CA LYS A 814 94.93 44.87 -9.72
C LYS A 814 95.28 43.44 -9.28
N ALA A 815 95.20 43.14 -7.98
CA ALA A 815 95.43 41.79 -7.45
C ALA A 815 94.64 41.55 -6.15
N VAL A 816 94.53 40.28 -5.73
CA VAL A 816 93.79 39.86 -4.52
C VAL A 816 94.60 38.85 -3.70
N THR A 817 94.43 38.88 -2.38
CA THR A 817 95.03 37.96 -1.41
C THR A 817 93.90 37.35 -0.56
N ILE A 818 93.97 36.05 -0.26
CA ILE A 818 92.93 35.33 0.49
C ILE A 818 93.55 34.50 1.62
N SER A 819 92.97 34.51 2.81
CA SER A 819 93.44 33.74 3.98
C SER A 819 92.35 32.81 4.54
N PHE A 820 92.70 31.64 5.09
CA PHE A 820 91.76 30.61 5.60
C PHE A 820 92.11 30.14 7.02
N THR A 821 91.12 29.86 7.88
CA THR A 821 91.28 29.37 9.28
C THR A 821 90.23 28.28 9.60
N GLY A 822 90.61 27.15 10.21
CA GLY A 822 89.72 25.98 10.45
C GLY A 822 89.34 25.76 11.93
N SER A 823 88.20 25.11 12.22
CA SER A 823 87.78 24.75 13.60
C SER A 823 88.57 23.58 14.19
N GLN A 824 89.23 22.81 13.33
CA GLN A 824 90.21 21.78 13.67
C GLN A 824 91.23 21.69 12.53
N GLU A 825 92.36 21.02 12.78
CA GLU A 825 93.37 20.77 11.76
C GLU A 825 92.82 19.87 10.64
N LEU A 826 92.93 20.35 9.40
CA LEU A 826 92.27 19.75 8.24
C LEU A 826 92.96 20.20 6.95
N THR A 827 93.13 19.28 6.00
CA THR A 827 93.51 19.59 4.62
C THR A 827 92.30 19.51 3.70
N LEU A 828 91.99 20.58 2.97
CA LEU A 828 90.84 20.63 2.06
C LEU A 828 91.18 21.24 0.69
N PRO A 829 90.57 20.75 -0.40
CA PRO A 829 90.69 21.39 -1.72
C PRO A 829 89.85 22.67 -1.75
N ILE A 830 90.44 23.75 -2.29
CA ILE A 830 89.84 25.07 -2.45
C ILE A 830 90.02 25.57 -3.88
N THR A 831 88.94 26.13 -4.42
CA THR A 831 88.94 26.86 -5.68
C THR A 831 88.49 28.30 -5.41
N VAL A 832 89.36 29.26 -5.72
CA VAL A 832 89.05 30.69 -5.71
C VAL A 832 88.77 31.12 -7.13
N VAL A 833 87.63 31.77 -7.35
CA VAL A 833 87.24 32.25 -8.68
C VAL A 833 86.93 33.74 -8.67
N ALA A 834 87.14 34.39 -9.81
CA ALA A 834 86.76 35.76 -10.09
C ALA A 834 85.74 35.84 -11.23
N ARG A 835 84.69 36.64 -11.10
CA ARG A 835 83.67 36.83 -12.15
C ARG A 835 83.36 38.30 -12.36
N GLY A 836 83.47 38.78 -13.61
CA GLY A 836 83.03 40.11 -14.02
C GLY A 836 81.51 40.21 -14.13
N GLY A 837 80.96 41.37 -13.79
CA GLY A 837 79.52 41.67 -13.76
C GLY A 837 78.99 41.90 -12.35
N GLU A 838 77.69 42.16 -12.24
CA GLU A 838 77.04 42.51 -10.96
C GLU A 838 76.71 41.29 -10.07
N VAL A 839 76.76 40.07 -10.63
CA VAL A 839 76.32 38.85 -9.94
C VAL A 839 77.49 38.06 -9.34
N MET A 840 77.44 37.80 -8.03
CA MET A 840 78.41 36.98 -7.31
C MET A 840 78.33 35.51 -7.74
N PRO A 841 79.47 34.81 -7.96
CA PRO A 841 79.44 33.40 -8.30
C PRO A 841 78.86 32.56 -7.16
N PHE A 842 77.97 31.61 -7.52
CA PHE A 842 77.43 30.58 -6.62
C PHE A 842 78.22 29.26 -6.69
N GLY A 843 79.15 29.16 -7.63
CA GLY A 843 80.07 28.03 -7.81
C GLY A 843 81.23 28.43 -8.72
N PRO A 844 82.21 27.54 -8.93
CA PRO A 844 83.39 27.84 -9.74
C PRO A 844 83.10 27.96 -11.25
N SER A 845 81.99 27.38 -11.72
CA SER A 845 81.62 27.35 -13.15
C SER A 845 81.23 28.73 -13.69
N GLY A 846 81.75 29.11 -14.87
CA GLY A 846 81.44 30.40 -15.53
C GLY A 846 82.15 31.61 -14.91
N ALA A 847 83.14 31.38 -14.06
CA ALA A 847 84.05 32.37 -13.50
C ALA A 847 85.50 32.02 -13.87
N VAL A 848 86.40 33.00 -13.83
CA VAL A 848 87.83 32.78 -14.07
C VAL A 848 88.46 32.26 -12.80
N ALA A 849 89.07 31.08 -12.82
CA ALA A 849 89.80 30.56 -11.67
C ALA A 849 91.03 31.42 -11.36
N LEU A 850 91.12 31.92 -10.13
CA LEU A 850 92.27 32.65 -9.61
C LEU A 850 93.25 31.70 -8.90
N PHE A 851 92.73 30.73 -8.16
CA PHE A 851 93.50 29.69 -7.49
C PHE A 851 92.71 28.39 -7.47
N GLU A 852 93.40 27.28 -7.67
CA GLU A 852 92.87 25.94 -7.49
C GLU A 852 93.95 25.08 -6.86
N GLY A 853 93.68 24.53 -5.68
CA GLY A 853 94.68 23.76 -4.93
C GLY A 853 94.18 23.28 -3.59
N ARG A 854 95.03 22.57 -2.83
CA ARG A 854 94.73 22.17 -1.45
C ARG A 854 95.35 23.18 -0.49
N ILE A 855 94.62 23.45 0.59
CA ILE A 855 95.12 24.23 1.72
C ILE A 855 95.05 23.36 2.98
N ASP A 856 96.04 23.55 3.85
CA ASP A 856 96.00 23.07 5.23
C ASP A 856 95.50 24.22 6.09
N VAL A 857 94.47 23.98 6.89
CA VAL A 857 93.93 24.98 7.83
C VAL A 857 94.08 24.46 9.25
N THR A 858 94.40 25.38 10.15
CA THR A 858 94.43 25.12 11.58
C THR A 858 93.60 26.18 12.31
N PRO A 859 93.21 25.93 13.57
CA PRO A 859 92.57 26.95 14.41
C PRO A 859 93.50 28.11 14.79
N GLU A 860 94.81 27.90 14.74
CA GLU A 860 95.79 28.79 15.38
C GLU A 860 96.38 29.84 14.43
N ARG A 861 96.52 29.55 13.13
CA ARG A 861 97.16 30.46 12.17
C ARG A 861 96.44 30.46 10.81
N PRO A 862 96.12 31.64 10.25
CA PRO A 862 95.51 31.71 8.92
C PRO A 862 96.48 31.28 7.82
N THR A 863 96.02 30.40 6.94
CA THR A 863 96.73 29.98 5.73
C THR A 863 96.46 30.98 4.62
N VAL A 864 97.48 31.75 4.22
CA VAL A 864 97.37 32.86 3.26
C VAL A 864 97.85 32.43 1.88
N LEU A 865 97.01 32.60 0.86
CA LEU A 865 97.37 32.36 -0.54
C LEU A 865 98.31 33.47 -1.08
N PRO A 866 99.19 33.15 -2.04
CA PRO A 866 99.97 34.17 -2.75
C PRO A 866 99.07 35.26 -3.35
N THR A 867 99.57 36.49 -3.50
CA THR A 867 98.77 37.58 -4.09
C THR A 867 98.58 37.34 -5.59
N ILE A 868 97.33 37.19 -6.03
CA ILE A 868 96.97 36.75 -7.38
C ILE A 868 96.58 37.97 -8.22
N PRO A 869 97.23 38.24 -9.38
CA PRO A 869 96.83 39.32 -10.27
C PRO A 869 95.44 39.07 -10.88
N LEU A 870 94.65 40.13 -11.00
CA LEU A 870 93.29 40.06 -11.53
C LEU A 870 93.31 40.20 -13.06
N PRO A 871 92.56 39.35 -13.79
CA PRO A 871 92.34 39.54 -15.23
C PRO A 871 91.46 40.78 -15.49
N PRO A 872 91.38 41.28 -16.74
CA PRO A 872 90.50 42.40 -17.08
C PRO A 872 89.02 41.98 -16.94
N LEU A 873 88.37 42.37 -15.83
CA LEU A 873 87.04 41.89 -15.41
C LEU A 873 85.92 42.95 -15.49
N GLY A 874 86.13 44.07 -16.18
CA GLY A 874 85.17 45.17 -16.27
C GLY A 874 85.10 46.04 -15.01
N ARG A 875 84.09 46.92 -14.90
CA ARG A 875 83.96 47.88 -13.78
C ARG A 875 83.52 47.24 -12.47
N HIS A 876 82.83 46.12 -12.51
CA HIS A 876 82.33 45.43 -11.32
C HIS A 876 82.64 43.95 -11.46
N PHE A 877 83.20 43.34 -10.41
CA PHE A 877 83.52 41.92 -10.37
C PHE A 877 83.55 41.37 -8.95
N TRP A 878 83.59 40.05 -8.80
CA TRP A 878 83.54 39.33 -7.52
C TRP A 878 84.67 38.31 -7.42
N VAL A 879 85.21 38.09 -6.21
CA VAL A 879 86.12 36.99 -5.87
C VAL A 879 85.52 36.17 -4.73
N ARG A 880 85.42 34.84 -4.86
CA ARG A 880 84.86 33.94 -3.82
C ARG A 880 85.58 32.59 -3.81
N ALA A 881 85.67 31.95 -2.64
CA ALA A 881 86.28 30.63 -2.47
C ALA A 881 85.21 29.54 -2.30
N PHE A 882 85.48 28.37 -2.86
CA PHE A 882 84.65 27.16 -2.78
C PHE A 882 85.49 25.99 -2.35
N SER A 883 84.91 25.03 -1.62
CA SER A 883 85.55 23.72 -1.40
C SER A 883 84.86 22.65 -2.23
N GLY A 884 85.68 21.80 -2.85
CA GLY A 884 85.22 20.67 -3.66
C GLY A 884 84.74 19.45 -2.86
N THR A 885 84.77 19.48 -1.51
CA THR A 885 84.35 18.35 -0.67
C THR A 885 83.46 18.76 0.50
N PRO A 886 82.53 17.89 0.96
CA PRO A 886 81.74 18.12 2.18
C PRO A 886 82.52 17.83 3.47
N ALA A 887 83.84 17.60 3.38
CA ALA A 887 84.71 17.25 4.50
C ALA A 887 84.80 18.37 5.55
N ALA A 888 84.52 19.61 5.14
CA ALA A 888 84.30 20.71 6.04
C ALA A 888 83.37 21.74 5.41
N ARG A 889 82.70 22.52 6.26
CA ARG A 889 81.84 23.61 5.82
C ARG A 889 82.63 24.91 5.71
N LEU A 890 82.74 25.49 4.51
CA LEU A 890 83.28 26.84 4.34
C LEU A 890 82.28 27.92 4.75
N ILE A 891 82.79 28.95 5.40
CA ILE A 891 82.03 30.13 5.84
C ILE A 891 82.55 31.34 5.07
N ASP A 892 81.71 31.94 4.22
CA ASP A 892 82.05 33.15 3.47
C ASP A 892 82.25 34.36 4.41
N PRO A 893 83.18 35.28 4.10
CA PRO A 893 83.28 36.56 4.77
C PRO A 893 82.12 37.51 4.33
N PRO A 894 81.99 38.70 4.96
CA PRO A 894 80.98 39.69 4.57
C PRO A 894 81.02 40.01 3.07
N VAL A 895 79.86 40.01 2.42
CA VAL A 895 79.71 40.08 0.96
C VAL A 895 80.45 41.29 0.33
N GLU A 896 80.54 42.42 1.03
CA GLU A 896 81.20 43.63 0.54
C GLU A 896 82.70 43.44 0.28
N THR A 897 83.37 42.58 1.05
CA THR A 897 84.82 42.32 0.90
C THR A 897 85.11 41.45 -0.33
N LEU A 898 84.10 40.70 -0.80
CA LEU A 898 84.18 39.84 -1.99
C LEU A 898 84.04 40.63 -3.30
N ARG A 899 83.60 41.90 -3.28
CA ARG A 899 83.36 42.72 -4.49
C ARG A 899 84.57 43.62 -4.83
N GLY A 900 85.02 43.58 -6.07
CA GLY A 900 85.99 44.52 -6.65
C GLY A 900 85.33 45.49 -7.64
N ALA A 901 85.69 46.78 -7.57
CA ALA A 901 85.19 47.85 -8.44
C ALA A 901 86.30 48.81 -8.89
#